data_AF-A0A7E6EBV9-F1
#
_entry.id   AF-A0A7E6EBV9-F1
#
_cell.length_a   1.000
_cell.length_b   1.000
_cell.length_c   1.000
_cell.angle_alpha   90.00
_cell.angle_beta   90.00
_cell.angle_gamma   90.00
#
_symmetry.space_group_name_H-M   'P 1'
#
loop_
_entity.id
_entity.type
_entity.pdbx_description
1 polymer ?
#
loop_
_entity_poly.entity_id
_entity_poly.type
_entity_poly.pdbx_seq_one_letter_code
_entity_poly.pdbx_strand_id
1 'polypeptide(L)'
;MLADCGLTAEGCQDLACELSTNRSLTELDLSFNKILDTGAQHLFQKLRKPSCKLHRILLVRCGLTSGCCQDLASMLSDSPSLTELDLRQNDLGDLSMKLLYEGLRQPTCQLRLLRLANCGLTAESCQDLACGLSANRSLTELDLSFNKILNTGAQHIFQRLRVPTAKLQHLLLVRCGLTSGCCQDLASMLSDSRSLTELDLQLNDLGDLGMKQLCKKLGQPTCHLRLLRLADCGLTAKGCQDLACGLSTNMNLTELDLSFNELLDIGAQHLFRKLRVSTCKLQRLLLIRCGLTSGCCQDLASMLSDSPSLTELDLRKNNLGDHGMRLLCKGLGQPTCQLRLLRLADHHLTAEVYLDMACGLSTNRNLTELDLSFNELLDIGAQHLFQKLRVSTCKLQRLLLIRCGLTSGCCQDLASMLSDSPSLTELDLRKNNLGDHGMKQLCKGLGQPTCQLRLLRVDMTQMSNKVKKMLRGLKQNKPQLEVDLQTGTTGGIQKGWRQRQTEAGGRQKPTGVLDLDQPKSVLCHSQCTEAASSEISRSMNPSVYRRKRLSSPKEAPGTEDDFWGPTGSVAPEMVDKDKSLYRVHFPMAGSYHWPNMGLHFVVRRPVTIEIEFCAWRQFLDQVVPQHSWMVAGPLLDIKAEPGAVAAVYLPHFVDLQGKNMDKSWFQVARMKEEGVVLEKPARVEPHYVVLENPSFSPIGVLLRIIHAVLPIPITSNVLLYHHLRHEEVTFHLYLIPNDCSIRKAIDDEEKTFQFVRLHKPPPLSSLYMGSRYTVSGSQEMEIIPQELELCYRSPGEAQLFSELCVGYLRSSIRLYTRHKEEGTLVWEALVKSGDLRPEATLVPAHHTDSHSPPDAPALLHFVDRHREQLVAQVTLVDQVLDKLYGQMLSDEQYQKVRAECTNPAKMRMLFSFSSSWNKTRKDKLYQALKESDPHLIMDIWEGWGHGGEP
;
A
#
# COMPACT_ATOMS: atom_id res chain seq x y z
N MET A 1 6.12 35.64 -24.22
CA MET A 1 6.60 34.58 -23.30
C MET A 1 8.11 34.74 -23.19
N LEU A 2 8.63 34.91 -21.98
CA LEU A 2 10.06 35.00 -21.68
C LEU A 2 10.44 33.95 -20.62
N ALA A 3 9.79 32.79 -20.65
CA ALA A 3 10.11 31.69 -19.74
C ALA A 3 11.42 31.02 -20.13
N ASP A 4 12.23 30.65 -19.13
CA ASP A 4 13.50 29.93 -19.29
C ASP A 4 14.46 30.57 -20.33
N CYS A 5 14.61 31.90 -20.28
CA CYS A 5 15.46 32.65 -21.20
C CYS A 5 16.73 33.22 -20.55
N GLY A 6 16.96 32.93 -19.27
CA GLY A 6 18.10 33.45 -18.52
C GLY A 6 17.94 34.90 -18.07
N LEU A 7 16.69 35.39 -17.95
CA LEU A 7 16.41 36.75 -17.46
C LEU A 7 16.91 36.91 -16.02
N THR A 8 17.66 37.98 -15.77
CA THR A 8 18.22 38.34 -14.46
C THR A 8 17.40 39.46 -13.81
N ALA A 9 17.70 39.77 -12.55
CA ALA A 9 17.10 40.92 -11.86
C ALA A 9 17.26 42.25 -12.62
N GLU A 10 18.44 42.51 -13.20
CA GLU A 10 18.71 43.70 -14.02
C GLU A 10 17.86 43.70 -15.29
N GLY A 11 17.77 42.56 -15.99
CA GLY A 11 16.90 42.42 -17.15
C GLY A 11 15.42 42.64 -16.81
N CYS A 12 15.00 42.30 -15.59
CA CYS A 12 13.64 42.61 -15.11
C CYS A 12 13.40 44.09 -14.86
N GLN A 13 14.45 44.86 -14.51
CA GLN A 13 14.35 46.31 -14.40
C GLN A 13 14.10 46.94 -15.78
N ASP A 14 14.89 46.56 -16.79
CA ASP A 14 14.71 47.03 -18.16
C ASP A 14 13.33 46.63 -18.70
N LEU A 15 12.91 45.38 -18.44
CA LEU A 15 11.58 44.91 -18.79
C LEU A 15 10.48 45.71 -18.10
N ALA A 16 10.63 46.04 -16.82
CA ALA A 16 9.67 46.86 -16.09
C ALA A 16 9.57 48.29 -16.69
N CYS A 17 10.68 48.83 -17.19
CA CYS A 17 10.69 50.09 -17.94
C CYS A 17 9.92 49.98 -19.27
N GLU A 18 10.10 48.91 -20.04
CA GLU A 18 9.37 48.69 -21.30
C GLU A 18 7.88 48.38 -21.10
N LEU A 19 7.55 47.64 -20.04
CA LEU A 19 6.15 47.46 -19.60
C LEU A 19 5.51 48.79 -19.21
N SER A 20 6.29 49.86 -19.05
CA SER A 20 5.76 51.17 -18.70
C SER A 20 5.10 51.94 -19.84
N THR A 21 5.57 51.68 -21.05
CA THR A 21 5.07 52.28 -22.29
C THR A 21 4.08 51.34 -22.98
N ASN A 22 4.16 50.04 -22.68
CA ASN A 22 3.29 49.02 -23.27
C ASN A 22 1.83 49.12 -22.78
N ARG A 23 0.89 49.22 -23.72
CA ARG A 23 -0.55 49.30 -23.45
C ARG A 23 -1.35 48.08 -23.95
N SER A 24 -0.70 47.14 -24.64
CA SER A 24 -1.36 46.01 -25.29
C SER A 24 -1.11 44.68 -24.58
N LEU A 25 -0.04 44.55 -23.80
CA LEU A 25 0.33 43.30 -23.17
C LEU A 25 -0.62 42.94 -22.02
N THR A 26 -1.24 41.77 -22.12
CA THR A 26 -2.20 41.26 -21.15
C THR A 26 -1.71 40.06 -20.34
N GLU A 27 -0.71 39.34 -20.85
CA GLU A 27 -0.11 38.18 -20.19
C GLU A 27 1.41 38.26 -20.20
N LEU A 28 2.02 37.92 -19.07
CA LEU A 28 3.47 37.88 -18.91
C LEU A 28 3.90 36.59 -18.21
N ASP A 29 4.68 35.78 -18.92
CA ASP A 29 5.29 34.56 -18.39
C ASP A 29 6.81 34.75 -18.31
N LEU A 30 7.33 34.80 -17.08
CA LEU A 30 8.75 34.89 -16.75
C LEU A 30 9.24 33.67 -15.98
N SER A 31 8.50 32.57 -16.01
CA SER A 31 8.80 31.36 -15.24
C SER A 31 10.21 30.82 -15.55
N PHE A 32 10.84 30.17 -14.57
CA PHE A 32 12.14 29.52 -14.67
C PHE A 32 13.32 30.49 -14.94
N ASN A 33 13.20 31.75 -14.55
CA ASN A 33 14.30 32.73 -14.61
C ASN A 33 14.84 33.08 -13.23
N LYS A 34 16.07 33.60 -13.15
CA LYS A 34 16.67 34.03 -11.87
C LYS A 34 16.35 35.50 -11.60
N ILE A 35 15.06 35.78 -11.41
CA ILE A 35 14.54 37.15 -11.20
C ILE A 35 14.91 37.64 -9.80
N LEU A 36 14.79 36.75 -8.80
CA LEU A 36 15.01 37.05 -7.38
C LEU A 36 14.09 38.18 -6.87
N ASP A 37 14.19 38.52 -5.61
CA ASP A 37 13.30 39.53 -5.00
C ASP A 37 13.48 40.91 -5.64
N THR A 38 14.70 41.32 -5.95
CA THR A 38 15.00 42.65 -6.52
C THR A 38 14.36 42.83 -7.91
N GLY A 39 14.49 41.84 -8.79
CA GLY A 39 13.84 41.88 -10.10
C GLY A 39 12.31 41.88 -9.99
N ALA A 40 11.76 41.11 -9.05
CA ALA A 40 10.32 41.05 -8.81
C ALA A 40 9.78 42.36 -8.22
N GLN A 41 10.52 43.01 -7.32
CA GLN A 41 10.18 44.33 -6.80
C GLN A 41 10.02 45.34 -7.93
N HIS A 42 10.98 45.45 -8.86
CA HIS A 42 10.87 46.34 -10.03
C HIS A 42 9.59 46.07 -10.85
N LEU A 43 9.26 44.80 -11.08
CA LEU A 43 8.04 44.40 -11.78
C LEU A 43 6.79 44.79 -10.98
N PHE A 44 6.70 44.42 -9.70
CA PHE A 44 5.55 44.70 -8.84
C PHE A 44 5.27 46.20 -8.71
N GLN A 45 6.31 47.02 -8.56
CA GLN A 45 6.17 48.46 -8.52
C GLN A 45 5.51 49.01 -9.79
N LYS A 46 5.86 48.44 -10.96
CA LYS A 46 5.30 48.88 -12.24
C LYS A 46 3.86 48.41 -12.45
N LEU A 47 3.52 47.20 -12.01
CA LEU A 47 2.19 46.62 -12.15
C LEU A 47 1.09 47.39 -11.43
N ARG A 48 1.45 48.17 -10.40
CA ARG A 48 0.55 49.09 -9.69
C ARG A 48 0.09 50.27 -10.54
N LYS A 49 0.77 50.60 -11.64
CA LYS A 49 0.43 51.80 -12.42
C LYS A 49 -0.91 51.58 -13.15
N PRO A 50 -1.83 52.57 -13.17
CA PRO A 50 -3.14 52.45 -13.84
C PRO A 50 -3.07 52.14 -15.34
N SER A 51 -1.95 52.46 -15.99
CA SER A 51 -1.72 52.15 -17.40
C SER A 51 -1.45 50.66 -17.67
N CYS A 52 -1.15 49.87 -16.64
CA CYS A 52 -0.89 48.45 -16.79
C CYS A 52 -2.17 47.68 -17.12
N LYS A 53 -2.11 46.84 -18.16
CA LYS A 53 -3.20 45.97 -18.64
C LYS A 53 -2.90 44.48 -18.44
N LEU A 54 -1.91 44.14 -17.62
CA LEU A 54 -1.56 42.75 -17.35
C LEU A 54 -2.60 42.09 -16.46
N HIS A 55 -3.30 41.11 -17.02
CA HIS A 55 -4.31 40.30 -16.34
C HIS A 55 -3.73 39.01 -15.76
N ARG A 56 -2.61 38.53 -16.33
CA ARG A 56 -2.00 37.25 -16.00
C ARG A 56 -0.49 37.34 -15.88
N ILE A 57 0.03 36.83 -14.77
CA ILE A 57 1.46 36.81 -14.49
C ILE A 57 1.88 35.44 -13.99
N LEU A 58 2.89 34.86 -14.64
CA LEU A 58 3.51 33.60 -14.24
C LEU A 58 4.96 33.85 -13.83
N LEU A 59 5.25 33.57 -12.57
CA LEU A 59 6.55 33.71 -11.92
C LEU A 59 6.95 32.38 -11.26
N VAL A 60 6.75 31.26 -11.96
CA VAL A 60 7.06 29.93 -11.41
C VAL A 60 8.56 29.74 -11.29
N ARG A 61 9.06 29.29 -10.13
CA ARG A 61 10.48 29.00 -9.90
C ARG A 61 11.39 30.17 -10.31
N CYS A 62 11.11 31.35 -9.77
CA CYS A 62 11.81 32.59 -10.07
C CYS A 62 12.83 33.02 -8.99
N GLY A 63 12.95 32.22 -7.93
CA GLY A 63 13.82 32.49 -6.79
C GLY A 63 13.28 33.61 -5.89
N LEU A 64 11.95 33.76 -5.85
CA LEU A 64 11.29 34.73 -4.97
C LEU A 64 11.27 34.21 -3.53
N THR A 65 11.46 35.12 -2.58
CA THR A 65 11.38 34.86 -1.15
C THR A 65 10.49 35.90 -0.47
N SER A 66 10.44 35.88 0.85
CA SER A 66 9.75 36.90 1.65
C SER A 66 10.20 38.34 1.42
N GLY A 67 11.38 38.56 0.84
CA GLY A 67 11.92 39.88 0.56
C GLY A 67 11.09 40.74 -0.40
N CYS A 68 10.29 40.14 -1.28
CA CYS A 68 9.43 40.87 -2.22
C CYS A 68 7.94 40.93 -1.82
N CYS A 69 7.56 40.32 -0.69
CA CYS A 69 6.14 40.12 -0.38
C CYS A 69 5.39 41.41 0.00
N GLN A 70 6.07 42.43 0.51
CA GLN A 70 5.46 43.75 0.74
C GLN A 70 5.06 44.42 -0.59
N ASP A 71 5.96 44.40 -1.57
CA ASP A 71 5.70 44.93 -2.92
C ASP A 71 4.63 44.10 -3.63
N LEU A 72 4.63 42.77 -3.44
CA LEU A 72 3.62 41.87 -3.96
C LEU A 72 2.23 42.18 -3.39
N ALA A 73 2.11 42.36 -2.06
CA ALA A 73 0.86 42.73 -1.40
C ALA A 73 0.33 44.10 -1.88
N SER A 74 1.22 45.07 -2.02
CA SER A 74 0.90 46.38 -2.59
C SER A 74 0.41 46.26 -4.03
N MET A 75 1.07 45.40 -4.83
CA MET A 75 0.67 45.13 -6.21
C MET A 75 -0.72 44.50 -6.30
N LEU A 76 -1.04 43.54 -5.42
CA LEU A 76 -2.37 42.93 -5.36
C LEU A 76 -3.46 43.94 -4.96
N SER A 77 -3.12 44.92 -4.12
CA SER A 77 -4.02 45.98 -3.67
C SER A 77 -4.32 46.99 -4.78
N ASP A 78 -3.27 47.45 -5.47
CA ASP A 78 -3.35 48.63 -6.34
C ASP A 78 -3.47 48.28 -7.83
N SER A 79 -3.23 47.02 -8.21
CA SER A 79 -3.31 46.61 -9.63
C SER A 79 -4.76 46.70 -10.13
N PRO A 80 -5.02 47.45 -11.22
CA PRO A 80 -6.37 47.67 -11.72
C PRO A 80 -6.92 46.50 -12.56
N SER A 81 -6.06 45.56 -12.97
CA SER A 81 -6.41 44.54 -13.98
C SER A 81 -5.93 43.13 -13.68
N LEU A 82 -5.08 42.90 -12.67
CA LEU A 82 -4.53 41.57 -12.41
C LEU A 82 -5.60 40.62 -11.88
N THR A 83 -5.84 39.54 -12.62
CA THR A 83 -6.81 38.50 -12.28
C THR A 83 -6.19 37.14 -12.02
N GLU A 84 -4.99 36.87 -12.52
CA GLU A 84 -4.32 35.57 -12.40
C GLU A 84 -2.86 35.72 -12.02
N LEU A 85 -2.46 35.04 -10.95
CA LEU A 85 -1.10 35.05 -10.43
C LEU A 85 -0.62 33.64 -10.10
N ASP A 86 0.49 33.23 -10.72
CA ASP A 86 1.14 31.96 -10.48
C ASP A 86 2.54 32.18 -9.90
N LEU A 87 2.73 31.77 -8.65
CA LEU A 87 3.96 31.92 -7.89
C LEU A 87 4.55 30.57 -7.46
N ARG A 88 4.12 29.46 -8.09
CA ARG A 88 4.53 28.11 -7.70
C ARG A 88 6.06 27.96 -7.64
N GLN A 89 6.56 27.09 -6.76
CA GLN A 89 7.98 26.78 -6.63
C GLN A 89 8.87 27.98 -6.26
N ASN A 90 8.38 28.91 -5.44
CA ASN A 90 9.19 30.00 -4.85
C ASN A 90 9.18 29.90 -3.32
N ASP A 91 10.30 30.16 -2.67
CA ASP A 91 10.45 29.97 -1.22
C ASP A 91 9.92 31.17 -0.42
N LEU A 92 8.60 31.40 -0.52
CA LEU A 92 7.95 32.53 0.14
C LEU A 92 7.93 32.32 1.67
N GLY A 93 7.56 31.13 2.13
CA GLY A 93 7.43 30.84 3.57
C GLY A 93 6.25 31.54 4.26
N ASP A 94 6.10 31.32 5.57
CA ASP A 94 4.91 31.77 6.31
C ASP A 94 4.84 33.29 6.54
N LEU A 95 5.98 33.92 6.79
CA LEU A 95 6.07 35.37 7.00
C LEU A 95 5.52 36.16 5.79
N SER A 96 5.74 35.63 4.60
CA SER A 96 5.25 36.18 3.35
C SER A 96 3.74 36.17 3.25
N MET A 97 3.11 35.10 3.71
CA MET A 97 1.66 34.99 3.66
C MET A 97 1.02 36.09 4.48
N LYS A 98 1.62 36.43 5.63
CA LYS A 98 1.13 37.50 6.49
C LYS A 98 0.97 38.83 5.77
N LEU A 99 1.92 39.17 4.90
CA LEU A 99 1.88 40.38 4.08
C LEU A 99 1.01 40.18 2.84
N LEU A 100 1.10 39.04 2.17
CA LEU A 100 0.36 38.77 0.94
C LEU A 100 -1.15 38.90 1.14
N TYR A 101 -1.67 38.42 2.27
CA TYR A 101 -3.11 38.51 2.55
C TYR A 101 -3.58 39.94 2.87
N GLU A 102 -2.68 40.87 3.26
CA GLU A 102 -2.98 42.32 3.33
C GLU A 102 -3.39 42.89 1.99
N GLY A 103 -2.79 42.39 0.91
CA GLY A 103 -3.20 42.74 -0.44
C GLY A 103 -4.50 42.05 -0.86
N LEU A 104 -4.63 40.76 -0.58
CA LEU A 104 -5.83 39.99 -0.96
C LEU A 104 -7.11 40.48 -0.27
N ARG A 105 -7.02 41.00 0.96
CA ARG A 105 -8.18 41.49 1.72
C ARG A 105 -8.72 42.83 1.20
N GLN A 106 -7.98 43.54 0.34
CA GLN A 106 -8.42 44.84 -0.17
C GLN A 106 -9.62 44.68 -1.11
N PRO A 107 -10.61 45.58 -1.04
CA PRO A 107 -11.79 45.52 -1.91
C PRO A 107 -11.47 45.80 -3.39
N THR A 108 -10.34 46.44 -3.65
CA THR A 108 -9.81 46.73 -4.99
C THR A 108 -9.17 45.51 -5.65
N CYS A 109 -8.81 44.47 -4.87
CA CYS A 109 -8.18 43.27 -5.40
C CYS A 109 -9.16 42.52 -6.32
N GLN A 110 -8.76 42.33 -7.58
CA GLN A 110 -9.55 41.62 -8.60
C GLN A 110 -9.07 40.19 -8.87
N LEU A 111 -8.15 39.69 -8.05
CA LEU A 111 -7.51 38.40 -8.27
C LEU A 111 -8.55 37.27 -8.20
N ARG A 112 -8.61 36.47 -9.26
CA ARG A 112 -9.53 35.33 -9.43
C ARG A 112 -8.83 33.99 -9.26
N LEU A 113 -7.55 33.91 -9.62
CA LEU A 113 -6.73 32.71 -9.55
C LEU A 113 -5.41 33.03 -8.86
N LEU A 114 -5.10 32.25 -7.83
CA LEU A 114 -3.83 32.33 -7.10
C LEU A 114 -3.24 30.94 -6.95
N ARG A 115 -2.00 30.75 -7.43
CA ARG A 115 -1.25 29.50 -7.28
C ARG A 115 0.00 29.71 -6.44
N LEU A 116 0.07 28.99 -5.34
CA LEU A 116 1.14 29.02 -4.34
C LEU A 116 1.66 27.61 -4.04
N ALA A 117 1.56 26.69 -5.00
CA ALA A 117 2.03 25.33 -4.81
C ALA A 117 3.55 25.26 -4.63
N ASN A 118 4.00 24.46 -3.65
CA ASN A 118 5.41 24.33 -3.27
C ASN A 118 6.06 25.69 -2.98
N CYS A 119 5.46 26.47 -2.08
CA CYS A 119 5.94 27.80 -1.71
C CYS A 119 6.49 27.90 -0.27
N GLY A 120 6.75 26.77 0.37
CA GLY A 120 7.25 26.71 1.75
C GLY A 120 6.18 27.07 2.79
N LEU A 121 4.89 27.00 2.46
CA LEU A 121 3.81 27.35 3.38
C LEU A 121 3.55 26.22 4.38
N THR A 122 3.21 26.56 5.61
CA THR A 122 2.82 25.64 6.67
C THR A 122 1.39 25.92 7.16
N ALA A 123 0.97 25.24 8.24
CA ALA A 123 -0.31 25.48 8.89
C ALA A 123 -0.48 26.95 9.36
N GLU A 124 0.60 27.63 9.74
CA GLU A 124 0.56 29.02 10.23
C GLU A 124 0.05 29.98 9.14
N SER A 125 0.56 29.83 7.92
CA SER A 125 0.09 30.57 6.74
C SER A 125 -1.42 30.48 6.50
N CYS A 126 -2.03 29.34 6.83
CA CYS A 126 -3.43 29.08 6.52
C CYS A 126 -4.39 29.88 7.38
N GLN A 127 -4.02 30.21 8.61
CA GLN A 127 -4.84 31.08 9.46
C GLN A 127 -4.93 32.49 8.86
N ASP A 128 -3.77 33.04 8.52
CA ASP A 128 -3.61 34.33 7.86
C ASP A 128 -4.33 34.38 6.50
N LEU A 129 -4.19 33.33 5.69
CA LEU A 129 -4.89 33.18 4.42
C LEU A 129 -6.41 33.08 4.61
N ALA A 130 -6.89 32.32 5.59
CA ALA A 130 -8.32 32.21 5.90
C ALA A 130 -8.90 33.57 6.30
N CYS A 131 -8.16 34.38 7.05
CA CYS A 131 -8.52 35.78 7.34
C CYS A 131 -8.58 36.62 6.06
N GLY A 132 -7.60 36.55 5.16
CA GLY A 132 -7.61 37.28 3.88
C GLY A 132 -8.79 36.91 2.97
N LEU A 133 -9.07 35.61 2.86
CA LEU A 133 -10.21 35.06 2.11
C LEU A 133 -11.58 35.50 2.67
N SER A 134 -11.63 35.98 3.92
CA SER A 134 -12.87 36.46 4.51
C SER A 134 -13.39 37.77 3.93
N ALA A 135 -12.45 38.66 3.59
CA ALA A 135 -12.72 39.96 3.02
C ALA A 135 -12.73 39.92 1.48
N ASN A 136 -11.95 39.00 0.89
CA ASN A 136 -11.85 38.88 -0.56
C ASN A 136 -13.17 38.41 -1.21
N ARG A 137 -13.56 39.08 -2.30
CA ARG A 137 -14.81 38.81 -3.05
C ARG A 137 -14.58 38.39 -4.50
N SER A 138 -13.33 38.21 -4.92
CA SER A 138 -12.92 37.96 -6.30
C SER A 138 -12.36 36.57 -6.53
N LEU A 139 -11.69 35.98 -5.52
CA LEU A 139 -10.93 34.74 -5.68
C LEU A 139 -11.86 33.54 -5.88
N THR A 140 -11.64 32.84 -6.99
CA THR A 140 -12.41 31.66 -7.43
C THR A 140 -11.56 30.40 -7.50
N GLU A 141 -10.25 30.49 -7.64
CA GLU A 141 -9.33 29.35 -7.69
C GLU A 141 -8.12 29.59 -6.80
N LEU A 142 -7.82 28.61 -5.96
CA LEU A 142 -6.70 28.62 -5.04
C LEU A 142 -5.97 27.27 -5.09
N ASP A 143 -4.68 27.31 -5.39
CA ASP A 143 -3.80 26.14 -5.36
C ASP A 143 -2.73 26.29 -4.28
N LEU A 144 -2.79 25.42 -3.28
CA LEU A 144 -1.86 25.33 -2.15
C LEU A 144 -1.09 24.01 -2.14
N SER A 145 -1.12 23.26 -3.24
CA SER A 145 -0.54 21.92 -3.34
C SER A 145 0.95 21.89 -2.96
N PHE A 146 1.47 20.75 -2.50
CA PHE A 146 2.89 20.55 -2.16
C PHE A 146 3.41 21.48 -1.05
N ASN A 147 2.53 21.99 -0.17
CA ASN A 147 2.90 22.73 1.03
C ASN A 147 2.58 21.89 2.28
N LYS A 148 3.25 22.16 3.42
CA LYS A 148 3.03 21.42 4.66
C LYS A 148 1.86 21.99 5.45
N ILE A 149 0.68 22.01 4.82
CA ILE A 149 -0.53 22.62 5.39
C ILE A 149 -1.03 21.83 6.61
N LEU A 150 -0.98 20.49 6.53
CA LEU A 150 -1.46 19.57 7.56
C LEU A 150 -2.94 19.77 7.91
N ASN A 151 -3.46 18.94 8.84
CA ASN A 151 -4.87 19.00 9.23
C ASN A 151 -5.27 20.34 9.85
N THR A 152 -4.40 20.93 10.67
CA THR A 152 -4.66 22.21 11.37
C THR A 152 -4.75 23.38 10.39
N GLY A 153 -3.84 23.47 9.41
CA GLY A 153 -3.92 24.50 8.38
C GLY A 153 -5.15 24.35 7.50
N ALA A 154 -5.47 23.11 7.09
CA ALA A 154 -6.65 22.83 6.28
C ALA A 154 -7.95 23.17 7.01
N GLN A 155 -8.02 22.92 8.32
CA GLN A 155 -9.15 23.29 9.15
C GLN A 155 -9.47 24.79 9.06
N HIS A 156 -8.47 25.69 9.12
CA HIS A 156 -8.69 27.13 8.98
C HIS A 156 -9.31 27.50 7.62
N ILE A 157 -8.82 26.88 6.54
CA ILE A 157 -9.36 27.09 5.19
C ILE A 157 -10.80 26.58 5.11
N PHE A 158 -11.06 25.35 5.58
CA PHE A 158 -12.38 24.73 5.52
C PHE A 158 -13.41 25.51 6.32
N GLN A 159 -13.09 25.95 7.53
CA GLN A 159 -13.95 26.79 8.34
C GLN A 159 -14.34 28.08 7.62
N ARG A 160 -13.41 28.70 6.89
CA ARG A 160 -13.70 29.91 6.12
C ARG A 160 -14.60 29.66 4.92
N LEU A 161 -14.42 28.54 4.23
CA LEU A 161 -15.23 28.18 3.05
C LEU A 161 -16.67 27.79 3.39
N ARG A 162 -16.98 27.54 4.66
CA ARG A 162 -18.36 27.37 5.14
C ARG A 162 -19.19 28.66 5.08
N VAL A 163 -18.53 29.82 5.02
CA VAL A 163 -19.25 31.10 5.05
C VAL A 163 -19.91 31.35 3.69
N PRO A 164 -21.22 31.68 3.62
CA PRO A 164 -21.96 31.83 2.35
C PRO A 164 -21.40 32.89 1.40
N THR A 165 -20.60 33.82 1.90
CA THR A 165 -19.96 34.87 1.10
C THR A 165 -18.70 34.41 0.37
N ALA A 166 -18.18 33.21 0.69
CA ALA A 166 -17.04 32.62 0.00
C ALA A 166 -17.40 32.32 -1.46
N LYS A 167 -16.56 32.80 -2.39
CA LYS A 167 -16.74 32.57 -3.84
C LYS A 167 -15.81 31.52 -4.42
N LEU A 168 -14.98 30.88 -3.59
CA LEU A 168 -13.99 29.93 -4.06
C LEU A 168 -14.69 28.74 -4.72
N GLN A 169 -14.36 28.50 -5.98
CA GLN A 169 -14.93 27.43 -6.80
C GLN A 169 -14.00 26.24 -6.89
N HIS A 170 -12.67 26.47 -6.96
CA HIS A 170 -11.65 25.40 -7.00
C HIS A 170 -10.69 25.54 -5.85
N LEU A 171 -10.45 24.41 -5.19
CA LEU A 171 -9.44 24.28 -4.17
C LEU A 171 -8.56 23.08 -4.49
N LEU A 172 -7.26 23.33 -4.65
CA LEU A 172 -6.26 22.29 -4.87
C LEU A 172 -5.36 22.19 -3.63
N LEU A 173 -5.34 21.00 -3.04
CA LEU A 173 -4.60 20.66 -1.82
C LEU A 173 -3.83 19.34 -2.04
N VAL A 174 -3.19 19.18 -3.21
CA VAL A 174 -2.46 17.95 -3.54
C VAL A 174 -1.20 17.84 -2.69
N ARG A 175 -0.96 16.69 -2.05
CA ARG A 175 0.23 16.46 -1.21
C ARG A 175 0.46 17.55 -0.16
N CYS A 176 -0.57 17.80 0.64
CA CYS A 176 -0.58 18.82 1.69
C CYS A 176 -0.35 18.25 3.12
N GLY A 177 -0.16 16.94 3.23
CA GLY A 177 -0.04 16.23 4.51
C GLY A 177 -1.36 16.14 5.26
N LEU A 178 -2.48 16.11 4.52
CA LEU A 178 -3.81 15.92 5.11
C LEU A 178 -4.02 14.45 5.43
N THR A 179 -4.73 14.18 6.52
CA THR A 179 -5.12 12.82 6.92
C THR A 179 -6.60 12.76 7.26
N SER A 180 -7.10 11.58 7.65
CA SER A 180 -8.47 11.40 8.17
C SER A 180 -8.88 12.42 9.25
N GLY A 181 -7.91 13.01 9.98
CA GLY A 181 -8.15 13.99 11.03
C GLY A 181 -8.86 15.28 10.58
N CYS A 182 -8.72 15.70 9.31
CA CYS A 182 -9.42 16.89 8.79
C CYS A 182 -10.72 16.58 8.04
N CYS A 183 -11.05 15.29 7.83
CA CYS A 183 -12.18 14.90 6.97
C CYS A 183 -13.54 15.32 7.54
N GLN A 184 -13.66 15.46 8.86
CA GLN A 184 -14.88 15.97 9.48
C GLN A 184 -15.10 17.46 9.15
N ASP A 185 -14.05 18.29 9.25
CA ASP A 185 -14.12 19.70 8.85
C ASP A 185 -14.36 19.86 7.35
N LEU A 186 -13.71 19.01 6.54
CA LEU A 186 -13.92 18.96 5.10
C LEU A 186 -15.37 18.62 4.74
N ALA A 187 -15.94 17.59 5.37
CA ALA A 187 -17.32 17.17 5.15
C ALA A 187 -18.32 18.28 5.55
N SER A 188 -18.07 18.96 6.67
CA SER A 188 -18.84 20.15 7.06
C SER A 188 -18.72 21.28 6.04
N MET A 189 -17.52 21.54 5.52
CA MET A 189 -17.30 22.53 4.47
C MET A 189 -18.07 22.21 3.19
N LEU A 190 -18.05 20.96 2.72
CA LEU A 190 -18.81 20.55 1.52
C LEU A 190 -20.33 20.65 1.70
N SER A 191 -20.82 20.57 2.95
CA SER A 191 -22.23 20.70 3.26
C SER A 191 -22.71 22.15 3.19
N ASP A 192 -21.87 23.07 3.69
CA ASP A 192 -22.23 24.48 3.88
C ASP A 192 -21.81 25.36 2.69
N SER A 193 -20.77 24.96 1.95
CA SER A 193 -20.26 25.69 0.80
C SER A 193 -21.24 25.66 -0.37
N ARG A 194 -21.53 26.84 -0.92
CA ARG A 194 -22.42 27.03 -2.07
C ARG A 194 -21.68 27.28 -3.38
N SER A 195 -20.37 27.51 -3.31
CA SER A 195 -19.55 27.94 -4.44
C SER A 195 -18.54 26.90 -4.90
N LEU A 196 -18.08 26.02 -3.99
CA LEU A 196 -17.06 25.04 -4.31
C LEU A 196 -17.61 23.96 -5.27
N THR A 197 -17.00 23.87 -6.45
CA THR A 197 -17.39 22.94 -7.51
C THR A 197 -16.28 21.97 -7.87
N GLU A 198 -15.02 22.28 -7.57
CA GLU A 198 -13.87 21.40 -7.81
C GLU A 198 -12.98 21.31 -6.57
N LEU A 199 -12.64 20.08 -6.20
CA LEU A 199 -11.78 19.78 -5.06
C LEU A 199 -10.75 18.73 -5.45
N ASP A 200 -9.48 19.07 -5.26
CA ASP A 200 -8.34 18.20 -5.54
C ASP A 200 -7.58 17.89 -4.25
N LEU A 201 -7.60 16.63 -3.84
CA LEU A 201 -7.03 16.13 -2.59
C LEU A 201 -5.99 15.02 -2.81
N GLN A 202 -5.52 14.85 -4.04
CA GLN A 202 -4.59 13.77 -4.39
C GLN A 202 -3.35 13.73 -3.49
N LEU A 203 -2.74 12.56 -3.31
CA LEU A 203 -1.50 12.37 -2.55
C LEU A 203 -1.61 12.80 -1.07
N ASN A 204 -2.78 12.62 -0.46
CA ASN A 204 -3.00 12.83 0.98
C ASN A 204 -3.59 11.57 1.60
N ASP A 205 -3.08 11.17 2.77
CA ASP A 205 -3.44 9.92 3.44
C ASP A 205 -4.77 10.01 4.21
N LEU A 206 -5.86 10.24 3.46
CA LEU A 206 -7.21 10.39 4.03
C LEU A 206 -7.75 9.07 4.59
N GLY A 207 -7.43 7.97 3.92
CA GLY A 207 -7.86 6.62 4.28
C GLY A 207 -9.38 6.39 4.24
N ASP A 208 -9.79 5.15 4.49
CA ASP A 208 -11.21 4.77 4.48
C ASP A 208 -12.04 5.51 5.55
N LEU A 209 -11.44 5.79 6.71
CA LEU A 209 -12.10 6.53 7.79
C LEU A 209 -12.45 7.96 7.33
N GLY A 210 -11.52 8.62 6.64
CA GLY A 210 -11.75 9.93 6.06
C GLY A 210 -12.85 9.92 5.00
N MET A 211 -12.85 8.88 4.14
CA MET A 211 -13.90 8.71 3.14
C MET A 211 -15.27 8.48 3.76
N LYS A 212 -15.38 7.65 4.79
CA LYS A 212 -16.65 7.44 5.49
C LYS A 212 -17.28 8.75 5.98
N GLN A 213 -16.46 9.67 6.48
CA GLN A 213 -16.91 11.00 6.93
C GLN A 213 -17.33 11.87 5.73
N LEU A 214 -16.53 11.89 4.67
CA LEU A 214 -16.78 12.66 3.46
C LEU A 214 -18.08 12.23 2.75
N CYS A 215 -18.28 10.92 2.60
CA CYS A 215 -19.36 10.34 1.80
C CYS A 215 -20.75 10.63 2.38
N LYS A 216 -20.88 10.69 3.71
CA LYS A 216 -22.13 11.09 4.37
C LYS A 216 -22.62 12.47 3.91
N LYS A 217 -21.69 13.36 3.55
CA LYS A 217 -21.99 14.74 3.13
C LYS A 217 -22.00 14.91 1.61
N LEU A 218 -21.14 14.18 0.91
CA LEU A 218 -21.15 14.12 -0.55
C LEU A 218 -22.51 13.68 -1.10
N GLY A 219 -23.19 12.75 -0.43
CA GLY A 219 -24.52 12.29 -0.84
C GLY A 219 -25.67 13.26 -0.55
N GLN A 220 -25.42 14.41 0.07
CA GLN A 220 -26.49 15.37 0.35
C GLN A 220 -26.79 16.23 -0.88
N PRO A 221 -28.07 16.59 -1.16
CA PRO A 221 -28.44 17.44 -2.29
C PRO A 221 -27.78 18.84 -2.26
N THR A 222 -27.36 19.28 -1.07
CA THR A 222 -26.68 20.56 -0.85
C THR A 222 -25.22 20.55 -1.29
N CYS A 223 -24.64 19.40 -1.62
CA CYS A 223 -23.27 19.31 -2.10
C CYS A 223 -23.22 19.70 -3.59
N HIS A 224 -22.60 20.84 -3.91
CA HIS A 224 -22.50 21.38 -5.28
C HIS A 224 -21.25 20.90 -6.03
N LEU A 225 -20.51 19.96 -5.44
CA LEU A 225 -19.24 19.49 -5.99
C LEU A 225 -19.48 18.72 -7.31
N ARG A 226 -18.77 19.14 -8.35
CA ARG A 226 -18.82 18.56 -9.70
C ARG A 226 -17.60 17.71 -10.02
N LEU A 227 -16.45 18.04 -9.43
CA LEU A 227 -15.19 17.34 -9.63
C LEU A 227 -14.54 17.04 -8.29
N LEU A 228 -14.19 15.78 -8.08
CA LEU A 228 -13.47 15.31 -6.90
C LEU A 228 -12.28 14.45 -7.34
N ARG A 229 -11.06 14.82 -6.95
CA ARG A 229 -9.87 13.99 -7.13
C ARG A 229 -9.32 13.50 -5.80
N LEU A 230 -9.18 12.18 -5.72
CA LEU A 230 -8.77 11.42 -4.54
C LEU A 230 -7.72 10.35 -4.94
N ALA A 231 -6.94 10.63 -5.98
CA ALA A 231 -5.90 9.70 -6.41
C ALA A 231 -4.78 9.60 -5.37
N ASP A 232 -4.35 8.36 -5.08
CA ASP A 232 -3.33 8.06 -4.07
C ASP A 232 -3.68 8.68 -2.71
N CYS A 233 -4.85 8.30 -2.18
CA CYS A 233 -5.39 8.80 -0.91
C CYS A 233 -5.50 7.73 0.19
N GLY A 234 -4.89 6.56 -0.02
CA GLY A 234 -4.95 5.42 0.90
C GLY A 234 -6.33 4.76 0.95
N LEU A 235 -7.10 4.82 -0.14
CA LEU A 235 -8.45 4.24 -0.19
C LEU A 235 -8.40 2.76 -0.53
N THR A 236 -9.24 1.98 0.14
CA THR A 236 -9.41 0.54 -0.14
C THR A 236 -10.83 0.25 -0.65
N ALA A 237 -11.15 -1.04 -0.81
CA ALA A 237 -12.50 -1.49 -1.12
C ALA A 237 -13.58 -0.91 -0.16
N LYS A 238 -13.24 -0.73 1.12
CA LYS A 238 -14.16 -0.21 2.14
C LYS A 238 -14.49 1.26 1.93
N GLY A 239 -13.47 2.10 1.71
CA GLY A 239 -13.68 3.51 1.36
C GLY A 239 -14.47 3.64 0.06
N CYS A 240 -14.27 2.73 -0.90
CA CYS A 240 -15.06 2.66 -2.13
C CYS A 240 -16.52 2.30 -1.90
N GLN A 241 -16.83 1.40 -0.96
CA GLN A 241 -18.20 1.08 -0.57
C GLN A 241 -18.90 2.32 0.01
N ASP A 242 -18.25 3.03 0.94
CA ASP A 242 -18.78 4.27 1.51
C ASP A 242 -19.01 5.33 0.42
N LEU A 243 -18.07 5.46 -0.52
CA LEU A 243 -18.18 6.37 -1.66
C LEU A 243 -19.33 5.98 -2.60
N ALA A 244 -19.49 4.70 -2.92
CA ALA A 244 -20.60 4.20 -3.72
C ALA A 244 -21.95 4.52 -3.05
N CYS A 245 -22.03 4.42 -1.72
CA CYS A 245 -23.20 4.85 -0.95
C CYS A 245 -23.43 6.37 -1.07
N GLY A 246 -22.40 7.20 -0.89
CA GLY A 246 -22.51 8.65 -1.05
C GLY A 246 -22.91 9.09 -2.46
N LEU A 247 -22.39 8.43 -3.50
CA LEU A 247 -22.72 8.71 -4.89
C LEU A 247 -24.16 8.32 -5.25
N SER A 248 -24.78 7.40 -4.52
CA SER A 248 -26.14 6.93 -4.84
C SER A 248 -27.22 8.02 -4.73
N THR A 249 -26.99 9.03 -3.89
CA THR A 249 -27.88 10.17 -3.70
C THR A 249 -27.30 11.48 -4.23
N ASN A 250 -26.05 11.47 -4.70
CA ASN A 250 -25.40 12.64 -5.28
C ASN A 250 -25.90 12.88 -6.71
N MET A 251 -26.29 14.13 -6.99
CA MET A 251 -26.87 14.53 -8.28
C MET A 251 -25.98 15.49 -9.09
N ASN A 252 -24.81 15.84 -8.57
CA ASN A 252 -24.00 16.95 -9.08
C ASN A 252 -22.60 16.53 -9.57
N LEU A 253 -22.04 15.45 -9.03
CA LEU A 253 -20.70 15.00 -9.36
C LEU A 253 -20.64 14.46 -10.79
N THR A 254 -19.81 15.09 -11.62
CA THR A 254 -19.61 14.75 -13.03
C THR A 254 -18.24 14.12 -13.28
N GLU A 255 -17.23 14.42 -12.46
CA GLU A 255 -15.89 13.83 -12.59
C GLU A 255 -15.38 13.29 -11.25
N LEU A 256 -14.84 12.08 -11.29
CA LEU A 256 -14.25 11.40 -10.14
C LEU A 256 -12.94 10.73 -10.54
N ASP A 257 -11.88 11.01 -9.78
CA ASP A 257 -10.58 10.36 -9.93
C ASP A 257 -10.19 9.63 -8.64
N LEU A 258 -10.08 8.30 -8.73
CA LEU A 258 -9.68 7.40 -7.65
C LEU A 258 -8.41 6.62 -7.98
N SER A 259 -7.66 7.07 -8.99
CA SER A 259 -6.45 6.40 -9.47
C SER A 259 -5.44 6.14 -8.35
N PHE A 260 -4.60 5.13 -8.47
CA PHE A 260 -3.52 4.82 -7.53
C PHE A 260 -3.99 4.50 -6.10
N ASN A 261 -5.24 4.06 -5.93
CA ASN A 261 -5.75 3.50 -4.68
C ASN A 261 -5.97 1.99 -4.83
N GLU A 262 -5.77 1.21 -3.77
CA GLU A 262 -5.92 -0.25 -3.79
C GLU A 262 -7.40 -0.66 -3.61
N LEU A 263 -8.23 -0.28 -4.59
CA LEU A 263 -9.67 -0.54 -4.55
C LEU A 263 -10.02 -2.02 -4.73
N LEU A 264 -9.18 -2.72 -5.51
CA LEU A 264 -9.38 -4.09 -5.94
C LEU A 264 -10.74 -4.30 -6.64
N ASP A 265 -11.04 -5.54 -6.99
CA ASP A 265 -12.30 -5.85 -7.69
C ASP A 265 -13.53 -5.51 -6.86
N ILE A 266 -13.51 -5.77 -5.54
CA ILE A 266 -14.65 -5.55 -4.64
C ILE A 266 -15.03 -4.06 -4.60
N GLY A 267 -14.05 -3.18 -4.39
CA GLY A 267 -14.27 -1.74 -4.36
C GLY A 267 -14.83 -1.22 -5.69
N ALA A 268 -14.26 -1.67 -6.80
CA ALA A 268 -14.75 -1.29 -8.13
C ALA A 268 -16.15 -1.82 -8.43
N GLN A 269 -16.48 -3.05 -8.02
CA GLN A 269 -17.82 -3.60 -8.15
C GLN A 269 -18.86 -2.74 -7.43
N HIS A 270 -18.58 -2.27 -6.20
CA HIS A 270 -19.49 -1.34 -5.51
C HIS A 270 -19.75 -0.07 -6.32
N LEU A 271 -18.70 0.54 -6.89
CA LEU A 271 -18.84 1.71 -7.75
C LEU A 271 -19.65 1.40 -9.02
N PHE A 272 -19.26 0.38 -9.78
CA PHE A 272 -19.90 0.03 -11.04
C PHE A 272 -21.38 -0.28 -10.88
N ARG A 273 -21.76 -1.00 -9.82
CA ARG A 273 -23.16 -1.29 -9.53
C ARG A 273 -23.98 -0.03 -9.30
N LYS A 274 -23.40 1.01 -8.69
CA LYS A 274 -24.07 2.29 -8.41
C LYS A 274 -24.09 3.25 -9.58
N LEU A 275 -23.10 3.21 -10.46
CA LEU A 275 -23.07 4.05 -11.67
C LEU A 275 -24.14 3.69 -12.71
N ARG A 276 -24.85 2.57 -12.51
CA ARG A 276 -26.04 2.16 -13.27
C ARG A 276 -27.33 2.87 -12.83
N VAL A 277 -27.32 3.54 -11.68
CA VAL A 277 -28.51 4.24 -11.18
C VAL A 277 -28.83 5.41 -12.12
N SER A 278 -30.08 5.50 -12.58
CA SER A 278 -30.53 6.46 -13.61
C SER A 278 -30.33 7.94 -13.21
N THR A 279 -30.25 8.22 -11.91
CA THR A 279 -30.02 9.56 -11.37
C THR A 279 -28.55 9.98 -11.41
N CYS A 280 -27.63 9.04 -11.59
CA CYS A 280 -26.19 9.31 -11.60
C CYS A 280 -25.80 10.24 -12.76
N LYS A 281 -25.04 11.30 -12.45
CA LYS A 281 -24.55 12.29 -13.42
C LYS A 281 -23.05 12.16 -13.73
N LEU A 282 -22.40 11.10 -13.23
CA LEU A 282 -20.96 10.93 -13.41
C LEU A 282 -20.64 10.68 -14.89
N GLN A 283 -19.90 11.62 -15.48
CA GLN A 283 -19.51 11.58 -16.89
C GLN A 283 -18.10 11.02 -17.07
N ARG A 284 -17.22 11.22 -16.10
CA ARG A 284 -15.81 10.84 -16.19
C ARG A 284 -15.34 10.14 -14.93
N LEU A 285 -14.77 8.95 -15.12
CA LEU A 285 -14.24 8.11 -14.05
C LEU A 285 -12.81 7.68 -14.37
N LEU A 286 -11.89 7.94 -13.45
CA LEU A 286 -10.49 7.52 -13.56
C LEU A 286 -10.18 6.50 -12.45
N LEU A 287 -9.69 5.34 -12.87
CA LEU A 287 -9.34 4.19 -12.04
C LEU A 287 -7.98 3.64 -12.47
N ILE A 288 -6.99 4.52 -12.68
CA ILE A 288 -5.66 4.10 -13.16
C ILE A 288 -4.92 3.39 -12.03
N ARG A 289 -4.36 2.20 -12.27
CA ARG A 289 -3.60 1.43 -11.26
C ARG A 289 -4.37 1.28 -9.94
N CYS A 290 -5.56 0.68 -10.01
CA CYS A 290 -6.44 0.46 -8.85
C CYS A 290 -6.47 -1.01 -8.37
N GLY A 291 -5.61 -1.86 -8.94
CA GLY A 291 -5.58 -3.29 -8.63
C GLY A 291 -6.77 -4.06 -9.20
N LEU A 292 -7.38 -3.57 -10.29
CA LEU A 292 -8.55 -4.21 -10.90
C LEU A 292 -8.13 -5.40 -11.75
N THR A 293 -8.93 -6.46 -11.70
CA THR A 293 -8.73 -7.70 -12.47
C THR A 293 -9.98 -8.08 -13.26
N SER A 294 -9.98 -9.28 -13.86
CA SER A 294 -11.18 -9.84 -14.49
C SER A 294 -12.36 -9.98 -13.52
N GLY A 295 -12.13 -10.02 -12.19
CA GLY A 295 -13.17 -10.22 -11.18
C GLY A 295 -14.25 -9.15 -11.14
N CYS A 296 -13.95 -7.89 -11.49
CA CYS A 296 -14.95 -6.82 -11.57
C CYS A 296 -15.56 -6.63 -12.97
N CYS A 297 -15.09 -7.35 -13.99
CA CYS A 297 -15.39 -7.03 -15.38
C CYS A 297 -16.84 -7.31 -15.80
N GLN A 298 -17.54 -8.20 -15.09
CA GLN A 298 -18.98 -8.41 -15.31
C GLN A 298 -19.79 -7.17 -14.90
N ASP A 299 -19.52 -6.62 -13.71
CA ASP A 299 -20.15 -5.39 -13.23
C ASP A 299 -19.74 -4.18 -14.08
N LEU A 300 -18.48 -4.13 -14.54
CA LEU A 300 -17.99 -3.12 -15.47
C LEU A 300 -18.76 -3.14 -16.80
N ALA A 301 -18.93 -4.32 -17.40
CA ALA A 301 -19.67 -4.48 -18.65
C ALA A 301 -21.14 -4.06 -18.52
N SER A 302 -21.79 -4.46 -17.42
CA SER A 302 -23.14 -3.99 -17.10
C SER A 302 -23.19 -2.48 -16.91
N MET A 303 -22.21 -1.90 -16.21
CA MET A 303 -22.13 -0.45 -16.01
C MET A 303 -22.00 0.30 -17.34
N LEU A 304 -21.14 -0.16 -18.25
CA LEU A 304 -21.01 0.45 -19.58
C LEU A 304 -22.30 0.39 -20.39
N SER A 305 -23.14 -0.63 -20.16
CA SER A 305 -24.41 -0.83 -20.86
C SER A 305 -25.54 0.01 -20.25
N ASP A 306 -25.57 0.13 -18.92
CA ASP A 306 -26.71 0.68 -18.19
C ASP A 306 -26.48 2.10 -17.66
N SER A 307 -25.24 2.60 -17.67
CA SER A 307 -24.94 3.94 -17.16
C SER A 307 -25.62 5.02 -18.00
N PRO A 308 -26.36 5.96 -17.38
CA PRO A 308 -27.08 7.00 -18.10
C PRO A 308 -26.19 8.13 -18.62
N SER A 309 -24.96 8.27 -18.08
CA SER A 309 -24.17 9.50 -18.26
C SER A 309 -22.67 9.29 -18.45
N LEU A 310 -22.11 8.10 -18.19
CA LEU A 310 -20.67 7.90 -18.29
C LEU A 310 -20.20 7.98 -19.76
N THR A 311 -19.30 8.93 -20.03
CA THR A 311 -18.73 9.19 -21.36
C THR A 311 -17.23 9.01 -21.42
N GLU A 312 -16.52 9.06 -20.29
CA GLU A 312 -15.07 8.89 -20.23
C GLU A 312 -14.68 7.90 -19.12
N LEU A 313 -13.88 6.90 -19.50
CA LEU A 313 -13.38 5.88 -18.59
C LEU A 313 -11.89 5.64 -18.81
N ASP A 314 -11.11 5.79 -17.73
CA ASP A 314 -9.68 5.52 -17.72
C ASP A 314 -9.35 4.37 -16.78
N LEU A 315 -8.91 3.23 -17.34
CA LEU A 315 -8.59 2.01 -16.61
C LEU A 315 -7.12 1.64 -16.73
N ARG A 316 -6.25 2.54 -17.20
CA ARG A 316 -4.84 2.22 -17.50
C ARG A 316 -4.13 1.56 -16.31
N LYS A 317 -3.13 0.71 -16.60
CA LYS A 317 -2.31 0.04 -15.57
C LYS A 317 -3.10 -0.84 -14.60
N ASN A 318 -4.18 -1.48 -15.06
CA ASN A 318 -4.86 -2.55 -14.34
C ASN A 318 -4.65 -3.88 -15.08
N ASN A 319 -4.94 -5.00 -14.43
CA ASN A 319 -4.72 -6.32 -15.02
C ASN A 319 -6.05 -7.06 -15.27
N LEU A 320 -6.91 -6.49 -16.12
CA LEU A 320 -8.21 -7.09 -16.43
C LEU A 320 -8.09 -8.44 -17.16
N GLY A 321 -6.95 -8.71 -17.81
CA GLY A 321 -6.71 -9.89 -18.62
C GLY A 321 -7.66 -10.04 -19.82
N ASP A 322 -7.43 -11.05 -20.65
CA ASP A 322 -8.24 -11.27 -21.86
C ASP A 322 -9.70 -11.58 -21.55
N HIS A 323 -9.96 -12.33 -20.48
CA HIS A 323 -11.32 -12.65 -20.05
C HIS A 323 -12.10 -11.37 -19.67
N GLY A 324 -11.49 -10.51 -18.86
CA GLY A 324 -12.10 -9.26 -18.43
C GLY A 324 -12.34 -8.32 -19.61
N MET A 325 -11.37 -8.21 -20.53
CA MET A 325 -11.52 -7.42 -21.74
C MET A 325 -12.64 -7.94 -22.65
N ARG A 326 -12.79 -9.26 -22.81
CA ARG A 326 -13.92 -9.82 -23.57
C ARG A 326 -15.28 -9.40 -23.00
N LEU A 327 -15.42 -9.38 -21.67
CA LEU A 327 -16.64 -8.89 -21.02
C LEU A 327 -16.83 -7.39 -21.24
N LEU A 328 -15.77 -6.60 -21.07
CA LEU A 328 -15.80 -5.16 -21.34
C LEU A 328 -16.25 -4.88 -22.78
N CYS A 329 -15.73 -5.60 -23.77
CA CYS A 329 -16.10 -5.44 -25.17
C CYS A 329 -17.57 -5.78 -25.44
N LYS A 330 -18.16 -6.76 -24.74
CA LYS A 330 -19.60 -7.03 -24.81
C LYS A 330 -20.45 -5.86 -24.30
N GLY A 331 -20.02 -5.22 -23.21
CA GLY A 331 -20.68 -4.03 -22.66
C GLY A 331 -20.51 -2.81 -23.57
N LEU A 332 -19.30 -2.57 -24.06
CA LEU A 332 -19.00 -1.50 -25.02
C LEU A 332 -19.82 -1.64 -26.32
N GLY A 333 -20.07 -2.87 -26.75
CA GLY A 333 -20.84 -3.17 -27.96
C GLY A 333 -22.34 -2.95 -27.82
N GLN A 334 -22.87 -2.67 -26.63
CA GLN A 334 -24.29 -2.39 -26.43
C GLN A 334 -24.69 -1.02 -27.02
N PRO A 335 -25.87 -0.90 -27.65
CA PRO A 335 -26.32 0.35 -28.27
C PRO A 335 -26.59 1.47 -27.25
N THR A 336 -26.83 1.10 -25.99
CA THR A 336 -27.06 2.02 -24.87
C THR A 336 -25.78 2.63 -24.34
N CYS A 337 -24.61 2.06 -24.65
CA CYS A 337 -23.32 2.52 -24.15
C CYS A 337 -23.01 3.95 -24.64
N GLN A 338 -22.90 4.90 -23.71
CA GLN A 338 -22.63 6.33 -24.00
C GLN A 338 -21.14 6.67 -24.06
N LEU A 339 -20.26 5.68 -23.90
CA LEU A 339 -18.83 5.92 -23.76
C LEU A 339 -18.22 6.51 -25.05
N ARG A 340 -17.52 7.63 -24.89
CA ARG A 340 -16.84 8.40 -25.94
C ARG A 340 -15.33 8.26 -25.89
N LEU A 341 -14.77 8.07 -24.70
CA LEU A 341 -13.35 7.93 -24.45
C LEU A 341 -13.10 6.72 -23.56
N LEU A 342 -12.22 5.84 -24.01
CA LEU A 342 -11.80 4.65 -23.28
C LEU A 342 -10.28 4.53 -23.30
N ARG A 343 -9.66 4.43 -22.13
CA ARG A 343 -8.21 4.17 -22.01
C ARG A 343 -7.95 2.84 -21.33
N LEU A 344 -7.27 1.95 -22.05
CA LEU A 344 -6.93 0.58 -21.66
C LEU A 344 -5.43 0.31 -21.83
N ALA A 345 -4.58 1.34 -21.74
CA ALA A 345 -3.14 1.13 -21.83
C ALA A 345 -2.61 0.26 -20.67
N ASP A 346 -1.61 -0.59 -20.96
CA ASP A 346 -0.86 -1.37 -19.96
C ASP A 346 -1.72 -2.38 -19.17
N HIS A 347 -2.26 -3.39 -19.88
CA HIS A 347 -3.12 -4.47 -19.35
C HIS A 347 -2.62 -5.90 -19.67
N HIS A 348 -1.43 -6.05 -20.27
CA HIS A 348 -0.85 -7.35 -20.67
C HIS A 348 -1.77 -8.22 -21.54
N LEU A 349 -2.49 -7.60 -22.48
CA LEU A 349 -3.43 -8.29 -23.37
C LEU A 349 -2.71 -9.14 -24.43
N THR A 350 -3.33 -10.25 -24.82
CA THR A 350 -2.85 -11.08 -25.93
C THR A 350 -3.56 -10.77 -27.26
N ALA A 351 -3.01 -11.28 -28.37
CA ALA A 351 -3.56 -11.05 -29.71
C ALA A 351 -5.02 -11.50 -29.89
N GLU A 352 -5.49 -12.50 -29.14
CA GLU A 352 -6.82 -13.11 -29.31
C GLU A 352 -7.96 -12.15 -28.92
N VAL A 353 -7.76 -11.32 -27.90
CA VAL A 353 -8.82 -10.45 -27.38
C VAL A 353 -9.16 -9.29 -28.31
N TYR A 354 -8.27 -8.97 -29.25
CA TYR A 354 -8.49 -7.88 -30.20
C TYR A 354 -9.55 -8.21 -31.23
N LEU A 355 -9.86 -9.50 -31.45
CA LEU A 355 -11.04 -9.88 -32.22
C LEU A 355 -12.34 -9.49 -31.49
N ASP A 356 -12.43 -9.79 -30.19
CA ASP A 356 -13.57 -9.39 -29.35
C ASP A 356 -13.70 -7.86 -29.29
N MET A 357 -12.57 -7.15 -29.18
CA MET A 357 -12.53 -5.70 -29.18
C MET A 357 -12.97 -5.10 -30.52
N ALA A 358 -12.48 -5.65 -31.63
CA ALA A 358 -12.88 -5.23 -32.96
C ALA A 358 -14.39 -5.45 -33.19
N CYS A 359 -14.95 -6.54 -32.67
CA CYS A 359 -16.39 -6.79 -32.66
C CYS A 359 -17.16 -5.74 -31.84
N GLY A 360 -16.76 -5.47 -30.59
CA GLY A 360 -17.40 -4.46 -29.74
C GLY A 360 -17.34 -3.04 -30.33
N LEU A 361 -16.21 -2.67 -30.94
CA LEU A 361 -16.05 -1.38 -31.62
C LEU A 361 -16.90 -1.25 -32.88
N SER A 362 -17.16 -2.36 -33.58
CA SER A 362 -17.98 -2.33 -34.81
C SER A 362 -19.45 -2.04 -34.56
N THR A 363 -19.96 -2.40 -33.38
CA THR A 363 -21.35 -2.14 -32.98
C THR A 363 -21.49 -0.82 -32.20
N ASN A 364 -20.43 -0.38 -31.52
CA ASN A 364 -20.42 0.88 -30.79
C ASN A 364 -20.53 2.08 -31.73
N ARG A 365 -21.41 3.04 -31.38
CA ARG A 365 -21.71 4.23 -32.20
C ARG A 365 -21.30 5.55 -31.56
N ASN A 366 -20.63 5.52 -30.41
CA ASN A 366 -20.35 6.70 -29.58
C ASN A 366 -18.86 6.90 -29.29
N LEU A 367 -18.05 5.82 -29.33
CA LEU A 367 -16.63 5.88 -29.00
C LEU A 367 -15.88 6.68 -30.07
N THR A 368 -15.19 7.72 -29.61
CA THR A 368 -14.41 8.66 -30.42
C THR A 368 -12.92 8.59 -30.13
N GLU A 369 -12.52 8.14 -28.95
CA GLU A 369 -11.12 8.02 -28.55
C GLU A 369 -10.87 6.68 -27.85
N LEU A 370 -9.83 5.97 -28.31
CA LEU A 370 -9.39 4.70 -27.76
C LEU A 370 -7.87 4.70 -27.59
N ASP A 371 -7.42 4.39 -26.37
CA ASP A 371 -6.01 4.19 -26.05
C ASP A 371 -5.74 2.72 -25.68
N LEU A 372 -4.97 2.03 -26.51
CA LEU A 372 -4.52 0.64 -26.31
C LEU A 372 -3.00 0.55 -26.14
N SER A 373 -2.33 1.68 -25.91
CA SER A 373 -0.88 1.77 -25.81
C SER A 373 -0.31 0.79 -24.78
N PHE A 374 0.92 0.34 -24.94
CA PHE A 374 1.60 -0.56 -23.99
C PHE A 374 0.91 -1.93 -23.81
N ASN A 375 0.11 -2.38 -24.78
CA ASN A 375 -0.40 -3.75 -24.84
C ASN A 375 0.19 -4.49 -26.05
N GLU A 376 0.35 -5.80 -25.96
CA GLU A 376 0.94 -6.63 -27.03
C GLU A 376 -0.09 -6.95 -28.13
N LEU A 377 -0.48 -5.92 -28.88
CA LEU A 377 -1.39 -6.04 -30.03
C LEU A 377 -0.82 -6.97 -31.11
N LEU A 378 0.48 -6.82 -31.39
CA LEU A 378 1.19 -7.47 -32.50
C LEU A 378 0.51 -7.22 -33.86
N ASP A 379 1.07 -7.75 -34.94
CA ASP A 379 0.50 -7.53 -36.28
C ASP A 379 -0.87 -8.23 -36.45
N ILE A 380 -1.08 -9.38 -35.80
CA ILE A 380 -2.33 -10.16 -35.90
C ILE A 380 -3.50 -9.43 -35.24
N GLY A 381 -3.32 -8.96 -34.00
CA GLY A 381 -4.36 -8.20 -33.31
C GLY A 381 -4.66 -6.88 -34.03
N ALA A 382 -3.63 -6.23 -34.58
CA ALA A 382 -3.77 -5.03 -35.38
C ALA A 382 -4.59 -5.27 -36.65
N GLN A 383 -4.38 -6.39 -37.34
CA GLN A 383 -5.17 -6.78 -38.50
C GLN A 383 -6.67 -6.88 -38.16
N HIS A 384 -7.03 -7.54 -37.05
CA HIS A 384 -8.42 -7.64 -36.59
C HIS A 384 -9.02 -6.26 -36.31
N LEU A 385 -8.28 -5.41 -35.58
CA LEU A 385 -8.71 -4.06 -35.24
C LEU A 385 -8.92 -3.20 -36.50
N PHE A 386 -7.92 -3.16 -37.39
CA PHE A 386 -7.93 -2.32 -38.60
C PHE A 386 -9.02 -2.73 -39.59
N GLN A 387 -9.33 -4.03 -39.70
CA GLN A 387 -10.42 -4.51 -40.55
C GLN A 387 -11.77 -3.92 -40.12
N LYS A 388 -12.03 -3.83 -38.80
CA LYS A 388 -13.32 -3.35 -38.27
C LYS A 388 -13.42 -1.83 -38.17
N LEU A 389 -12.30 -1.11 -38.11
CA LEU A 389 -12.29 0.37 -38.17
C LEU A 389 -12.65 0.94 -39.56
N ARG A 390 -12.71 0.08 -40.59
CA ARG A 390 -13.18 0.43 -41.94
C ARG A 390 -14.71 0.50 -42.06
N VAL A 391 -15.44 0.01 -41.05
CA VAL A 391 -16.92 -0.01 -41.08
C VAL A 391 -17.45 1.42 -41.00
N SER A 392 -18.38 1.77 -41.88
CA SER A 392 -18.92 3.14 -42.02
C SER A 392 -19.62 3.68 -40.76
N THR A 393 -20.07 2.80 -39.87
CA THR A 393 -20.70 3.18 -38.59
C THR A 393 -19.69 3.54 -37.50
N CYS A 394 -18.41 3.27 -37.70
CA CYS A 394 -17.36 3.57 -36.73
C CYS A 394 -17.14 5.09 -36.61
N LYS A 395 -17.21 5.63 -35.39
CA LYS A 395 -17.00 7.06 -35.10
C LYS A 395 -15.64 7.35 -34.45
N LEU A 396 -14.73 6.38 -34.44
CA LEU A 396 -13.44 6.53 -33.78
C LEU A 396 -12.59 7.59 -34.48
N GLN A 397 -12.31 8.70 -33.78
CA GLN A 397 -11.54 9.82 -34.29
C GLN A 397 -10.07 9.75 -33.89
N ARG A 398 -9.78 9.16 -32.72
CA ARG A 398 -8.44 9.07 -32.15
C ARG A 398 -8.13 7.65 -31.72
N LEU A 399 -6.97 7.16 -32.16
CA LEU A 399 -6.47 5.83 -31.80
C LEU A 399 -5.02 5.91 -31.37
N LEU A 400 -4.71 5.43 -30.18
CA LEU A 400 -3.34 5.39 -29.63
C LEU A 400 -2.87 3.95 -29.51
N LEU A 401 -1.79 3.64 -30.22
CA LEU A 401 -1.15 2.33 -30.27
C LEU A 401 0.35 2.48 -29.96
N ILE A 402 0.71 3.25 -28.93
CA ILE A 402 2.12 3.49 -28.58
C ILE A 402 2.69 2.20 -27.98
N ARG A 403 3.84 1.72 -28.48
CA ARG A 403 4.49 0.49 -27.98
C ARG A 403 3.52 -0.70 -27.93
N CYS A 404 2.95 -1.04 -29.09
CA CYS A 404 1.99 -2.14 -29.24
C CYS A 404 2.54 -3.38 -29.95
N GLY A 405 3.86 -3.42 -30.18
CA GLY A 405 4.51 -4.53 -30.89
C GLY A 405 4.20 -4.56 -32.39
N LEU A 406 3.79 -3.43 -32.99
CA LEU A 406 3.49 -3.35 -34.42
C LEU A 406 4.77 -3.34 -35.26
N THR A 407 4.74 -4.07 -36.38
CA THR A 407 5.86 -4.14 -37.31
C THR A 407 5.46 -3.71 -38.73
N SER A 408 6.35 -3.90 -39.70
CA SER A 408 6.00 -3.73 -41.11
C SER A 408 4.89 -4.66 -41.59
N GLY A 409 4.63 -5.77 -40.89
CA GLY A 409 3.64 -6.78 -41.26
C GLY A 409 2.21 -6.25 -41.32
N CYS A 410 1.79 -5.43 -40.35
CA CYS A 410 0.43 -4.86 -40.32
C CYS A 410 0.27 -3.58 -41.16
N CYS A 411 1.35 -3.05 -41.74
CA CYS A 411 1.32 -1.72 -42.36
C CYS A 411 0.48 -1.65 -43.64
N GLN A 412 0.26 -2.79 -44.31
CA GLN A 412 -0.65 -2.86 -45.46
C GLN A 412 -2.11 -2.72 -45.02
N ASP A 413 -2.51 -3.44 -43.96
CA ASP A 413 -3.85 -3.33 -43.37
C ASP A 413 -4.09 -1.93 -42.81
N LEU A 414 -3.08 -1.37 -42.13
CA LEU A 414 -3.11 -0.01 -41.61
C LEU A 414 -3.30 1.03 -42.72
N ALA A 415 -2.57 0.91 -43.84
CA ALA A 415 -2.73 1.79 -44.99
C ALA A 415 -4.14 1.68 -45.60
N SER A 416 -4.71 0.46 -45.66
CA SER A 416 -6.09 0.26 -46.13
C SER A 416 -7.11 0.91 -45.18
N MET A 417 -6.91 0.74 -43.87
CA MET A 417 -7.78 1.33 -42.84
C MET A 417 -7.76 2.85 -42.90
N LEU A 418 -6.59 3.47 -43.07
CA LEU A 418 -6.49 4.92 -43.22
C LEU A 418 -7.17 5.46 -44.48
N SER A 419 -7.24 4.64 -45.53
CA SER A 419 -7.88 5.03 -46.80
C SER A 419 -9.41 4.93 -46.72
N ASP A 420 -9.92 3.98 -45.95
CA ASP A 420 -11.35 3.65 -45.92
C ASP A 420 -12.06 4.05 -44.61
N SER A 421 -11.30 4.45 -43.58
CA SER A 421 -11.89 4.86 -42.30
C SER A 421 -12.74 6.11 -42.49
N PRO A 422 -14.01 6.10 -42.02
CA PRO A 422 -14.92 7.22 -42.21
C PRO A 422 -14.63 8.41 -41.29
N SER A 423 -13.85 8.22 -40.21
CA SER A 423 -13.81 9.18 -39.10
C SER A 423 -12.44 9.36 -38.42
N LEU A 424 -11.44 8.50 -38.68
CA LEU A 424 -10.16 8.58 -37.97
C LEU A 424 -9.36 9.82 -38.40
N THR A 425 -9.05 10.68 -37.43
CA THR A 425 -8.34 11.95 -37.65
C THR A 425 -6.99 12.03 -36.93
N GLU A 426 -6.78 11.27 -35.86
CA GLU A 426 -5.51 11.24 -35.12
C GLU A 426 -5.07 9.81 -34.83
N LEU A 427 -3.80 9.52 -35.11
CA LEU A 427 -3.20 8.21 -34.91
C LEU A 427 -1.81 8.35 -34.28
N ASP A 428 -1.56 7.64 -33.19
CA ASP A 428 -0.25 7.57 -32.53
C ASP A 428 0.33 6.16 -32.60
N LEU A 429 1.47 6.02 -33.27
CA LEU A 429 2.19 4.77 -33.48
C LEU A 429 3.60 4.81 -32.91
N ARG A 430 3.92 5.77 -32.04
CA ARG A 430 5.26 5.88 -31.45
C ARG A 430 5.67 4.59 -30.74
N LYS A 431 6.97 4.36 -30.61
CA LYS A 431 7.58 3.20 -29.98
C LYS A 431 7.17 1.84 -30.60
N ASN A 432 6.81 1.80 -31.90
CA ASN A 432 6.63 0.57 -32.68
C ASN A 432 7.75 0.40 -33.71
N ASN A 433 7.93 -0.81 -34.23
CA ASN A 433 9.01 -1.16 -35.16
C ASN A 433 8.51 -1.32 -36.61
N LEU A 434 7.88 -0.28 -37.15
CA LEU A 434 7.27 -0.31 -38.50
C LEU A 434 8.29 -0.45 -39.63
N GLY A 435 9.53 -0.01 -39.39
CA GLY A 435 10.62 -0.02 -40.36
C GLY A 435 10.36 0.82 -41.62
N ASP A 436 11.38 0.89 -42.48
CA ASP A 436 11.34 1.64 -43.73
C ASP A 436 10.31 1.10 -44.74
N HIS A 437 10.09 -0.22 -44.75
CA HIS A 437 9.10 -0.85 -45.62
C HIS A 437 7.68 -0.50 -45.19
N GLY A 438 7.36 -0.69 -43.90
CA GLY A 438 6.03 -0.41 -43.37
C GLY A 438 5.65 1.07 -43.54
N MET A 439 6.59 1.98 -43.28
CA MET A 439 6.36 3.42 -43.47
C MET A 439 6.10 3.81 -44.92
N LYS A 440 6.70 3.12 -45.90
CA LYS A 440 6.37 3.35 -47.32
C LYS A 440 4.94 2.93 -47.64
N GLN A 441 4.46 1.83 -47.07
CA GLN A 441 3.05 1.41 -47.24
C GLN A 441 2.10 2.40 -46.56
N LEU A 442 2.42 2.81 -45.34
CA LEU A 442 1.66 3.83 -44.61
C LEU A 442 1.54 5.14 -45.42
N CYS A 443 2.64 5.59 -46.01
CA CYS A 443 2.67 6.77 -46.89
C CYS A 443 1.71 6.66 -48.08
N LYS A 444 1.53 5.46 -48.66
CA LYS A 444 0.58 5.25 -49.77
C LYS A 444 -0.87 5.42 -49.33
N GLY A 445 -1.22 4.90 -48.14
CA GLY A 445 -2.56 5.06 -47.56
C GLY A 445 -2.83 6.52 -47.18
N LEU A 446 -1.87 7.17 -46.51
CA LEU A 446 -1.95 8.60 -46.19
C LEU A 446 -2.09 9.49 -47.43
N GLY A 447 -1.51 9.09 -48.56
CA GLY A 447 -1.61 9.81 -49.83
C GLY A 447 -2.99 9.76 -50.49
N GLN A 448 -3.87 8.83 -50.10
CA GLN A 448 -5.18 8.68 -50.73
C GLN A 448 -6.09 9.89 -50.44
N PRO A 449 -6.85 10.42 -51.42
CA PRO A 449 -7.76 11.54 -51.20
C PRO A 449 -8.82 11.28 -50.13
N THR A 450 -9.22 10.02 -49.95
CA THR A 450 -10.22 9.57 -48.98
C THR A 450 -9.70 9.58 -47.54
N CYS A 451 -8.38 9.56 -47.33
CA CYS A 451 -7.79 9.54 -45.99
C CYS A 451 -8.00 10.88 -45.27
N GLN A 452 -8.73 10.82 -44.15
CA GLN A 452 -9.11 11.98 -43.32
C GLN A 452 -8.11 12.30 -42.18
N LEU A 453 -7.03 11.54 -42.07
CA LEU A 453 -6.06 11.70 -40.99
C LEU A 453 -5.44 13.11 -41.02
N ARG A 454 -5.48 13.78 -39.87
CA ARG A 454 -4.93 15.13 -39.65
C ARG A 454 -3.68 15.11 -38.80
N LEU A 455 -3.51 14.11 -37.95
CA LEU A 455 -2.34 14.01 -37.07
C LEU A 455 -1.82 12.57 -37.04
N LEU A 456 -0.54 12.42 -37.37
CA LEU A 456 0.19 11.18 -37.24
C LEU A 456 1.40 11.40 -36.33
N ARG A 457 1.53 10.57 -35.29
CA ARG A 457 2.73 10.54 -34.43
C ARG A 457 3.50 9.24 -34.67
N VAL A 458 4.76 9.35 -35.06
CA VAL A 458 5.66 8.22 -35.37
C VAL A 458 7.10 8.54 -34.95
N ASP A 459 7.86 7.52 -34.56
CA ASP A 459 9.27 7.69 -34.19
C ASP A 459 10.18 7.66 -35.42
N MET A 460 10.93 8.74 -35.63
CA MET A 460 11.74 8.95 -36.84
C MET A 460 13.21 8.57 -36.67
N THR A 461 13.61 8.18 -35.46
CA THR A 461 15.01 7.99 -35.07
C THR A 461 15.69 6.90 -35.90
N GLN A 462 14.98 5.83 -36.25
CA GLN A 462 15.52 4.69 -37.02
C GLN A 462 15.14 4.67 -38.51
N MET A 463 14.50 5.72 -39.04
CA MET A 463 14.07 5.77 -40.45
C MET A 463 15.14 6.34 -41.39
N SER A 464 15.21 5.81 -42.62
CA SER A 464 16.13 6.33 -43.64
C SER A 464 15.76 7.73 -44.12
N ASN A 465 16.75 8.45 -44.66
CA ASN A 465 16.55 9.77 -45.27
C ASN A 465 15.55 9.74 -46.44
N LYS A 466 15.40 8.60 -47.13
CA LYS A 466 14.42 8.42 -48.21
C LYS A 466 12.99 8.49 -47.67
N VAL A 467 12.69 7.78 -46.58
CA VAL A 467 11.37 7.79 -45.93
C VAL A 467 11.09 9.17 -45.32
N LYS A 468 12.10 9.79 -44.68
CA LYS A 468 12.00 11.18 -44.17
C LYS A 468 11.62 12.17 -45.28
N LYS A 469 12.21 12.04 -46.48
CA LYS A 469 11.87 12.87 -47.65
C LYS A 469 10.46 12.59 -48.15
N MET A 470 10.02 11.33 -48.17
CA MET A 470 8.64 10.96 -48.55
C MET A 470 7.60 11.59 -47.60
N LEU A 471 7.82 11.55 -46.29
CA LEU A 471 6.93 12.17 -45.30
C LEU A 471 6.88 13.69 -45.46
N ARG A 472 8.02 14.34 -45.74
CA ARG A 472 8.05 15.78 -46.08
C ARG A 472 7.27 16.09 -47.36
N GLY A 473 7.40 15.27 -48.40
CA GLY A 473 6.63 15.41 -49.63
C GLY A 473 5.12 15.22 -49.41
N LEU A 474 4.73 14.26 -48.56
CA LEU A 474 3.34 14.10 -48.15
C LEU A 474 2.79 15.34 -47.45
N LYS A 475 3.56 15.96 -46.55
CA LYS A 475 3.16 17.21 -45.88
C LYS A 475 2.94 18.37 -46.87
N GLN A 476 3.71 18.43 -47.96
CA GLN A 476 3.51 19.41 -49.02
C GLN A 476 2.22 19.13 -49.82
N ASN A 477 1.94 17.86 -50.11
CA ASN A 477 0.75 17.45 -50.86
C ASN A 477 -0.55 17.44 -50.03
N LYS A 478 -0.43 17.31 -48.71
CA LYS A 478 -1.53 17.33 -47.73
C LYS A 478 -1.17 18.26 -46.57
N PRO A 479 -1.33 19.59 -46.74
CA PRO A 479 -0.98 20.56 -45.71
C PRO A 479 -1.80 20.40 -44.42
N GLN A 480 -3.00 19.82 -44.50
CA GLN A 480 -3.84 19.49 -43.34
C GLN A 480 -3.33 18.29 -42.50
N LEU A 481 -2.37 17.51 -43.00
CA LEU A 481 -1.77 16.41 -42.26
C LEU A 481 -0.52 16.90 -41.52
N GLU A 482 -0.64 17.01 -40.21
CA GLU A 482 0.48 17.18 -39.31
C GLU A 482 1.12 15.82 -39.00
N VAL A 483 2.43 15.75 -39.18
CA VAL A 483 3.23 14.61 -38.71
C VAL A 483 4.10 15.14 -37.59
N ASP A 484 3.81 14.71 -36.36
CA ASP A 484 4.58 15.05 -35.17
C ASP A 484 5.83 14.15 -35.15
N LEU A 485 6.98 14.76 -35.34
CA LEU A 485 8.26 14.10 -35.53
C LEU A 485 9.08 14.25 -34.24
N GLN A 486 9.02 13.27 -33.34
CA GLN A 486 9.92 13.28 -32.20
C GLN A 486 11.36 13.00 -32.69
N THR A 487 12.17 14.06 -32.78
CA THR A 487 13.63 13.96 -32.84
C THR A 487 14.11 13.83 -31.40
N GLY A 488 15.00 12.86 -31.12
CA GLY A 488 15.29 12.42 -29.76
C GLY A 488 15.79 13.54 -28.85
N THR A 489 14.92 14.02 -27.97
CA THR A 489 15.23 14.59 -26.66
C THR A 489 14.06 14.27 -25.72
N THR A 490 14.36 13.57 -24.64
CA THR A 490 13.43 13.24 -23.56
C THR A 490 12.93 14.53 -22.90
N GLY A 491 11.68 14.90 -23.18
CA GLY A 491 11.04 16.08 -22.59
C GLY A 491 9.91 16.63 -23.45
N GLY A 492 8.86 15.84 -23.74
CA GLY A 492 7.78 16.33 -24.60
C GLY A 492 6.66 15.35 -24.91
N ILE A 493 6.10 14.65 -23.92
CA ILE A 493 4.91 13.79 -24.14
C ILE A 493 3.58 14.52 -23.84
N GLN A 494 3.58 15.74 -23.27
CA GLN A 494 2.34 16.40 -22.85
C GLN A 494 1.77 17.52 -23.75
N LYS A 495 2.44 17.96 -24.84
CA LYS A 495 2.01 19.18 -25.54
C LYS A 495 0.96 19.00 -26.66
N GLY A 496 0.80 17.80 -27.21
CA GLY A 496 -0.16 17.56 -28.32
C GLY A 496 -1.62 17.33 -27.92
N TRP A 497 -1.91 17.05 -26.65
CA TRP A 497 -3.26 16.63 -26.21
C TRP A 497 -4.12 17.76 -25.67
N ARG A 498 -3.56 18.94 -25.49
CA ARG A 498 -4.23 20.01 -24.79
C ARG A 498 -4.67 21.17 -25.69
N GLN A 499 -4.94 20.91 -26.97
CA GLN A 499 -5.30 21.97 -27.93
C GLN A 499 -6.68 21.79 -28.60
N ARG A 500 -7.49 20.80 -28.20
CA ARG A 500 -8.88 20.66 -28.71
C ARG A 500 -9.98 20.47 -27.65
N GLN A 501 -9.65 20.54 -26.36
CA GLN A 501 -10.66 20.66 -25.29
C GLN A 501 -11.00 22.12 -24.94
N THR A 502 -10.42 23.10 -25.64
CA THR A 502 -10.64 24.54 -25.39
C THR A 502 -11.46 25.22 -26.47
N GLU A 503 -12.58 24.63 -26.87
CA GLU A 503 -13.66 25.34 -27.56
C GLU A 503 -15.03 24.93 -26.98
N ALA A 504 -15.17 25.13 -25.66
CA ALA A 504 -16.43 25.53 -24.98
C ALA A 504 -16.13 25.66 -23.47
N GLY A 505 -15.79 26.88 -23.03
CA GLY A 505 -15.63 27.23 -21.61
C GLY A 505 -14.18 27.14 -21.10
N GLY A 506 -13.53 28.30 -20.96
CA GLY A 506 -12.14 28.39 -20.51
C GLY A 506 -11.94 28.04 -19.03
N ARG A 507 -11.02 27.09 -18.78
CA ARG A 507 -10.27 26.88 -17.53
C ARG A 507 -8.90 26.28 -17.86
N GLN A 508 -7.84 26.85 -17.31
CA GLN A 508 -6.45 26.53 -17.60
C GLN A 508 -5.91 25.42 -16.69
N LYS A 509 -5.61 24.27 -17.31
CA LYS A 509 -4.62 23.22 -16.95
C LYS A 509 -3.83 23.34 -15.62
N PRO A 510 -3.79 22.26 -14.83
CA PRO A 510 -2.66 21.91 -13.98
C PRO A 510 -1.54 21.23 -14.81
N THR A 511 -0.29 21.49 -14.42
CA THR A 511 0.93 20.81 -14.88
C THR A 511 1.53 20.08 -13.69
N GLY A 512 1.75 18.77 -13.82
CA GLY A 512 2.40 17.92 -12.81
C GLY A 512 1.92 16.46 -12.86
N VAL A 513 2.24 15.75 -13.95
CA VAL A 513 2.22 14.26 -13.94
C VAL A 513 3.69 13.85 -13.90
N LEU A 514 4.10 13.19 -12.83
CA LEU A 514 5.43 12.60 -12.71
C LEU A 514 5.45 11.30 -13.51
N ASP A 515 6.31 11.26 -14.55
CA ASP A 515 6.85 10.02 -15.06
C ASP A 515 7.81 9.48 -13.99
N LEU A 516 7.41 8.42 -13.28
CA LEU A 516 8.30 7.59 -12.48
C LEU A 516 8.65 6.35 -13.31
N ASP A 517 9.69 6.48 -14.13
CA ASP A 517 10.42 5.36 -14.70
C ASP A 517 11.93 5.65 -14.55
N GLN A 518 12.60 4.73 -13.84
CA GLN A 518 14.05 4.52 -13.63
C GLN A 518 14.72 5.08 -12.35
N PRO A 519 15.51 4.24 -11.65
CA PRO A 519 16.33 4.63 -10.50
C PRO A 519 17.66 5.23 -10.99
N LYS A 520 18.03 6.40 -10.47
CA LYS A 520 19.41 6.89 -10.55
C LYS A 520 19.95 7.14 -9.15
N SER A 521 20.95 6.36 -8.81
CA SER A 521 21.86 6.60 -7.69
C SER A 521 22.54 7.96 -7.86
N VAL A 522 22.46 8.79 -6.83
CA VAL A 522 23.38 9.92 -6.65
C VAL A 522 23.87 9.87 -5.21
N LEU A 523 25.11 9.40 -5.08
CA LEU A 523 25.99 9.62 -3.95
C LEU A 523 26.16 11.12 -3.73
N CYS A 524 25.93 11.60 -2.51
CA CYS A 524 26.47 12.88 -2.05
C CYS A 524 27.27 12.65 -0.77
N HIS A 525 28.58 12.71 -0.92
CA HIS A 525 29.52 13.00 0.14
C HIS A 525 29.19 14.35 0.78
N SER A 526 29.18 14.43 2.11
CA SER A 526 29.63 15.63 2.80
C SER A 526 30.37 15.22 4.08
N GLN A 527 31.64 15.59 4.11
CA GLN A 527 32.57 15.51 5.22
C GLN A 527 32.48 16.78 6.08
N CYS A 528 32.80 16.60 7.37
CA CYS A 528 33.30 17.58 8.35
C CYS A 528 32.30 18.66 8.82
N THR A 529 32.21 19.01 10.11
CA THR A 529 33.28 19.20 11.10
C THR A 529 32.84 18.92 12.54
N GLU A 530 33.77 18.36 13.32
CA GLU A 530 33.81 18.39 14.78
C GLU A 530 33.82 19.83 15.34
N ALA A 531 33.17 20.03 16.48
CA ALA A 531 33.61 21.02 17.47
C ALA A 531 33.19 20.58 18.87
N ALA A 532 34.19 20.46 19.72
CA ALA A 532 34.17 20.02 21.11
C ALA A 532 33.43 20.97 22.04
N SER A 533 32.96 20.41 23.17
CA SER A 533 32.85 21.11 24.45
C SER A 533 32.88 20.09 25.59
N SER A 534 34.08 19.92 26.14
CA SER A 534 34.35 19.45 27.51
C SER A 534 34.33 20.71 28.41
N GLU A 535 33.96 20.75 29.70
CA GLU A 535 34.55 20.09 30.87
C GLU A 535 33.85 20.59 32.18
N ILE A 536 33.86 19.75 33.23
CA ILE A 536 34.11 20.04 34.68
C ILE A 536 33.03 20.86 35.47
N SER A 537 32.44 20.40 36.60
CA SER A 537 33.09 20.00 37.87
C SER A 537 32.11 19.47 38.96
N ARG A 538 32.59 18.47 39.74
CA ARG A 538 32.67 18.30 41.23
C ARG A 538 31.48 18.73 42.11
N SER A 539 31.16 18.15 43.27
CA SER A 539 31.49 16.95 44.07
C SER A 539 30.76 17.19 45.40
N MET A 540 30.18 16.18 46.07
CA MET A 540 30.23 16.05 47.55
C MET A 540 29.49 14.80 48.04
N ASN A 541 30.21 14.01 48.81
CA ASN A 541 29.80 13.02 49.82
C ASN A 541 30.65 13.40 51.08
N PRO A 542 30.36 13.00 52.35
CA PRO A 542 29.93 11.63 52.72
C PRO A 542 29.10 11.42 54.03
N SER A 543 28.58 10.19 54.18
CA SER A 543 28.47 9.36 55.43
C SER A 543 27.39 9.72 56.49
N VAL A 544 26.66 8.83 57.19
CA VAL A 544 27.01 7.63 58.00
C VAL A 544 25.73 6.79 58.39
N TYR A 545 25.82 5.46 58.24
CA TYR A 545 25.24 4.30 59.00
C TYR A 545 23.71 4.03 59.19
N ARG A 546 23.26 2.85 58.71
CA ARG A 546 22.97 1.65 59.55
C ARG A 546 22.79 0.34 58.72
N ARG A 547 23.10 -0.79 59.38
CA ARG A 547 23.38 -2.14 58.85
C ARG A 547 22.15 -3.05 58.62
N LYS A 548 22.34 -3.93 57.61
CA LYS A 548 21.94 -5.36 57.47
C LYS A 548 20.45 -5.75 57.40
N ARG A 549 20.09 -6.37 56.27
CA ARG A 549 19.87 -7.84 56.15
C ARG A 549 19.98 -8.27 54.69
N LEU A 550 20.73 -9.36 54.45
CA LEU A 550 20.69 -10.10 53.20
C LEU A 550 19.31 -10.77 53.07
N SER A 551 18.65 -10.54 51.94
CA SER A 551 17.63 -11.42 51.39
C SER A 551 18.03 -11.73 49.96
N SER A 552 18.26 -13.01 49.69
CA SER A 552 18.37 -13.60 48.35
C SER A 552 17.29 -13.04 47.42
N PRO A 553 17.61 -12.61 46.18
CA PRO A 553 16.58 -12.28 45.21
C PRO A 553 15.82 -13.57 44.89
N LYS A 554 14.50 -13.56 45.12
CA LYS A 554 13.58 -14.52 44.53
C LYS A 554 13.68 -14.35 43.01
N GLU A 555 14.01 -15.42 42.30
CA GLU A 555 13.88 -15.52 40.85
C GLU A 555 12.42 -15.21 40.47
N ALA A 556 12.23 -14.22 39.61
CA ALA A 556 10.94 -14.02 38.95
C ALA A 556 10.78 -15.12 37.89
N PRO A 557 9.59 -15.72 37.73
CA PRO A 557 9.37 -16.71 36.67
C PRO A 557 9.47 -16.00 35.32
N GLY A 558 10.36 -16.48 34.45
CA GLY A 558 10.49 -15.98 33.09
C GLY A 558 9.24 -16.25 32.25
N THR A 559 8.96 -15.37 31.31
CA THR A 559 7.85 -15.50 30.36
C THR A 559 8.33 -16.17 29.06
N GLU A 560 7.41 -16.54 28.15
CA GLU A 560 7.76 -17.03 26.80
C GLU A 560 8.53 -16.01 25.95
N ASP A 561 8.54 -14.73 26.38
CA ASP A 561 9.25 -13.63 25.75
C ASP A 561 10.73 -13.53 26.17
N ASP A 562 11.18 -14.32 27.15
CA ASP A 562 12.55 -14.31 27.63
C ASP A 562 13.44 -15.37 26.94
N PHE A 563 14.75 -15.12 26.90
CA PHE A 563 15.73 -16.16 26.59
C PHE A 563 15.92 -17.10 27.77
N TRP A 564 15.82 -18.40 27.55
CA TRP A 564 16.11 -19.43 28.55
C TRP A 564 17.55 -19.90 28.44
N GLY A 565 18.32 -19.74 29.52
CA GLY A 565 19.73 -20.13 29.57
C GLY A 565 20.15 -20.85 30.85
N PRO A 566 21.46 -21.09 31.05
CA PRO A 566 21.98 -21.90 32.17
C PRO A 566 21.68 -21.35 33.56
N THR A 567 21.38 -20.05 33.66
CA THR A 567 21.11 -19.33 34.91
C THR A 567 19.65 -18.92 35.07
N GLY A 568 18.74 -19.46 34.26
CA GLY A 568 17.34 -19.04 34.21
C GLY A 568 17.02 -18.13 33.04
N SER A 569 15.91 -17.39 33.14
CA SER A 569 15.45 -16.51 32.06
C SER A 569 16.25 -15.20 31.98
N VAL A 570 16.45 -14.71 30.77
CA VAL A 570 17.13 -13.46 30.45
C VAL A 570 16.21 -12.66 29.55
N ALA A 571 15.64 -11.59 30.09
CA ALA A 571 14.72 -10.74 29.36
C ALA A 571 15.46 -9.89 28.30
N PRO A 572 15.06 -9.95 27.02
CA PRO A 572 15.55 -9.01 26.02
C PRO A 572 14.90 -7.63 26.21
N GLU A 573 15.69 -6.56 26.12
CA GLU A 573 15.22 -5.18 26.12
C GLU A 573 14.87 -4.74 24.70
N MET A 574 13.66 -4.21 24.49
CA MET A 574 13.28 -3.59 23.23
C MET A 574 13.86 -2.17 23.16
N VAL A 575 14.86 -1.97 22.31
CA VAL A 575 15.62 -0.70 22.19
C VAL A 575 14.93 0.27 21.23
N ASP A 576 14.40 -0.25 20.12
CA ASP A 576 13.68 0.54 19.11
C ASP A 576 12.49 -0.27 18.62
N LYS A 577 11.28 0.24 18.90
CA LYS A 577 10.03 -0.43 18.56
C LYS A 577 9.76 -0.39 17.05
N ASP A 578 10.10 0.71 16.38
CA ASP A 578 9.83 0.90 14.95
C ASP A 578 10.75 0.03 14.10
N LYS A 579 11.99 -0.21 14.56
CA LYS A 579 12.94 -1.13 13.91
C LYS A 579 12.84 -2.57 14.38
N SER A 580 11.99 -2.88 15.37
CA SER A 580 12.00 -4.19 16.02
C SER A 580 13.39 -4.62 16.52
N LEU A 581 14.13 -3.67 17.11
CA LEU A 581 15.48 -3.88 17.62
C LEU A 581 15.45 -4.32 19.09
N TYR A 582 16.06 -5.46 19.38
CA TYR A 582 16.20 -6.02 20.71
C TYR A 582 17.66 -6.06 21.13
N ARG A 583 17.92 -5.86 22.41
CA ARG A 583 19.24 -6.01 23.03
C ARG A 583 19.13 -6.94 24.23
N VAL A 584 20.00 -7.93 24.30
CA VAL A 584 20.06 -8.88 25.41
C VAL A 584 21.49 -9.07 25.87
N HIS A 585 21.70 -9.11 27.19
CA HIS A 585 23.00 -9.41 27.78
C HIS A 585 23.00 -10.83 28.34
N PHE A 586 23.79 -11.71 27.74
CA PHE A 586 24.00 -13.06 28.25
C PHE A 586 25.13 -13.05 29.28
N PRO A 587 24.86 -13.43 30.55
CA PRO A 587 25.78 -13.20 31.65
C PRO A 587 26.93 -14.21 31.72
N MET A 588 26.88 -15.32 30.98
CA MET A 588 27.94 -16.33 30.98
C MET A 588 27.95 -17.17 29.70
N ALA A 589 28.97 -18.03 29.58
CA ALA A 589 29.03 -19.02 28.51
C ALA A 589 27.88 -20.03 28.64
N GLY A 590 27.30 -20.43 27.52
CA GLY A 590 26.21 -21.40 27.52
C GLY A 590 25.26 -21.26 26.34
N SER A 591 24.16 -21.99 26.44
CA SER A 591 23.11 -22.10 25.42
C SER A 591 21.90 -21.28 25.85
N TYR A 592 21.47 -20.34 25.01
CA TYR A 592 20.35 -19.43 25.28
C TYR A 592 19.31 -19.54 24.15
N HIS A 593 18.10 -19.98 24.48
CA HIS A 593 17.01 -20.20 23.52
C HIS A 593 15.87 -19.20 23.76
N TRP A 594 15.38 -18.58 22.69
CA TRP A 594 14.23 -17.68 22.70
C TRP A 594 13.04 -18.36 22.02
N PRO A 595 12.12 -18.97 22.80
CA PRO A 595 11.08 -19.84 22.25
C PRO A 595 10.16 -19.10 21.27
N ASN A 596 9.68 -17.91 21.63
CA ASN A 596 8.73 -17.15 20.80
C ASN A 596 9.29 -16.70 19.45
N MET A 597 10.61 -16.52 19.35
CA MET A 597 11.28 -16.08 18.12
C MET A 597 11.99 -17.23 17.39
N GLY A 598 12.08 -18.43 17.98
CA GLY A 598 12.79 -19.58 17.41
C GLY A 598 14.30 -19.38 17.27
N LEU A 599 14.88 -18.45 18.04
CA LEU A 599 16.31 -18.11 17.98
C LEU A 599 17.08 -18.79 19.09
N HIS A 600 18.25 -19.32 18.75
CA HIS A 600 19.12 -19.95 19.75
C HIS A 600 20.58 -19.58 19.52
N PHE A 601 21.24 -19.16 20.60
CA PHE A 601 22.65 -18.79 20.62
C PHE A 601 23.44 -19.71 21.54
N VAL A 602 24.62 -20.11 21.10
CA VAL A 602 25.65 -20.72 21.95
C VAL A 602 26.78 -19.72 22.10
N VAL A 603 27.02 -19.22 23.31
CA VAL A 603 28.01 -18.17 23.59
C VAL A 603 29.17 -18.70 24.42
N ARG A 604 30.38 -18.20 24.14
CA ARG A 604 31.64 -18.66 24.76
C ARG A 604 31.99 -17.93 26.05
N ARG A 605 31.41 -16.75 26.26
CA ARG A 605 31.69 -15.81 27.35
C ARG A 605 30.52 -14.83 27.47
N PRO A 606 30.43 -14.06 28.57
CA PRO A 606 29.40 -13.03 28.69
C PRO A 606 29.45 -12.08 27.49
N VAL A 607 28.29 -11.77 26.91
CA VAL A 607 28.20 -10.97 25.69
C VAL A 607 26.85 -10.27 25.60
N THR A 608 26.85 -9.06 25.05
CA THR A 608 25.62 -8.37 24.65
C THR A 608 25.37 -8.62 23.17
N ILE A 609 24.16 -9.06 22.83
CA ILE A 609 23.71 -9.28 21.46
C ILE A 609 22.59 -8.30 21.13
N GLU A 610 22.69 -7.64 19.98
CA GLU A 610 21.60 -6.88 19.39
C GLU A 610 21.01 -7.66 18.21
N ILE A 611 19.69 -7.62 18.07
CA ILE A 611 18.94 -8.39 17.06
C ILE A 611 17.87 -7.46 16.47
N GLU A 612 17.99 -7.14 15.20
CA GLU A 612 16.99 -6.40 14.43
C GLU A 612 16.29 -7.33 13.44
N PHE A 613 14.96 -7.27 13.36
CA PHE A 613 14.20 -7.99 12.34
C PHE A 613 14.08 -7.13 11.09
N CYS A 614 14.67 -7.59 9.98
CA CYS A 614 14.73 -6.84 8.73
C CYS A 614 13.75 -7.37 7.68
N ALA A 615 13.48 -6.58 6.65
CA ALA A 615 12.63 -6.97 5.52
C ALA A 615 13.49 -7.44 4.32
N TRP A 616 13.20 -8.64 3.79
CA TRP A 616 13.88 -9.18 2.61
C TRP A 616 13.70 -8.31 1.35
N ARG A 617 12.60 -7.54 1.22
CA ARG A 617 12.31 -6.68 0.06
C ARG A 617 13.47 -5.77 -0.35
N GLN A 618 14.21 -5.21 0.61
CA GLN A 618 15.35 -4.31 0.32
C GLN A 618 16.51 -5.03 -0.39
N PHE A 619 16.50 -6.36 -0.35
CA PHE A 619 17.61 -7.22 -0.70
C PHE A 619 17.26 -8.23 -1.79
N LEU A 620 15.99 -8.61 -1.95
CA LEU A 620 15.55 -9.56 -2.99
C LEU A 620 15.92 -9.10 -4.40
N ASP A 621 15.89 -7.79 -4.68
CA ASP A 621 16.31 -7.21 -5.97
C ASP A 621 17.82 -7.40 -6.25
N GLN A 622 18.64 -7.58 -5.21
CA GLN A 622 20.10 -7.79 -5.31
C GLN A 622 20.49 -9.27 -5.25
N VAL A 623 19.74 -10.08 -4.51
CA VAL A 623 19.98 -11.52 -4.30
C VAL A 623 19.43 -12.36 -5.46
N VAL A 624 18.35 -11.90 -6.12
CA VAL A 624 17.55 -12.73 -7.04
C VAL A 624 17.45 -12.14 -8.46
N PRO A 625 18.51 -12.21 -9.29
CA PRO A 625 18.37 -12.03 -10.74
C PRO A 625 17.80 -13.27 -11.46
N GLN A 626 17.60 -14.40 -10.76
CA GLN A 626 17.22 -15.69 -11.36
C GLN A 626 16.24 -16.39 -10.43
N HIS A 627 15.13 -16.92 -10.97
CA HIS A 627 14.02 -17.63 -10.30
C HIS A 627 14.44 -18.95 -9.58
N SER A 628 15.57 -18.95 -8.88
CA SER A 628 16.26 -20.15 -8.37
C SER A 628 16.33 -20.21 -6.84
N TRP A 629 15.76 -19.24 -6.12
CA TRP A 629 15.83 -19.16 -4.66
C TRP A 629 14.47 -18.78 -4.05
N MET A 630 14.14 -19.42 -2.92
CA MET A 630 12.98 -19.15 -2.08
C MET A 630 13.47 -18.65 -0.71
N VAL A 631 12.81 -17.65 -0.14
CA VAL A 631 13.02 -17.31 1.28
C VAL A 631 12.52 -18.48 2.15
N ALA A 632 13.33 -18.88 3.13
CA ALA A 632 13.02 -20.02 4.01
C ALA A 632 12.94 -19.63 5.49
N GLY A 633 13.25 -18.39 5.86
CA GLY A 633 13.17 -17.87 7.24
C GLY A 633 13.36 -16.35 7.32
N PRO A 634 13.28 -15.77 8.53
CA PRO A 634 13.40 -14.33 8.74
C PRO A 634 14.81 -13.81 8.39
N LEU A 635 14.88 -12.53 8.02
CA LEU A 635 16.14 -11.80 7.87
C LEU A 635 16.46 -11.06 9.17
N LEU A 636 17.66 -11.27 9.70
CA LEU A 636 18.07 -10.77 11.01
C LEU A 636 19.40 -10.00 10.91
N ASP A 637 19.43 -8.74 11.32
CA ASP A 637 20.69 -8.02 11.57
C ASP A 637 21.11 -8.26 13.02
N ILE A 638 22.04 -9.19 13.20
CA ILE A 638 22.57 -9.55 14.51
C ILE A 638 23.89 -8.82 14.71
N LYS A 639 24.11 -8.26 15.90
CA LYS A 639 25.40 -7.65 16.28
C LYS A 639 25.86 -8.24 17.59
N ALA A 640 27.08 -8.76 17.58
CA ALA A 640 27.75 -9.27 18.77
C ALA A 640 29.26 -9.11 18.62
N GLU A 641 29.96 -9.13 19.75
CA GLU A 641 31.42 -9.06 19.74
C GLU A 641 32.04 -10.23 18.95
N PRO A 642 33.04 -9.99 18.09
CA PRO A 642 33.69 -11.03 17.30
C PRO A 642 34.20 -12.20 18.17
N GLY A 643 33.87 -13.42 17.75
CA GLY A 643 34.28 -14.65 18.42
C GLY A 643 33.59 -14.95 19.75
N ALA A 644 32.65 -14.10 20.21
CA ALA A 644 31.88 -14.34 21.43
C ALA A 644 30.79 -15.41 21.25
N VAL A 645 30.18 -15.47 20.07
CA VAL A 645 29.17 -16.48 19.72
C VAL A 645 29.85 -17.67 19.05
N ALA A 646 29.70 -18.86 19.63
CA ALA A 646 30.20 -20.11 19.08
C ALA A 646 29.31 -20.64 17.95
N ALA A 647 27.99 -20.55 18.11
CA ALA A 647 27.02 -20.94 17.10
C ALA A 647 25.71 -20.15 17.22
N VAL A 648 25.02 -19.97 16.10
CA VAL A 648 23.66 -19.43 16.04
C VAL A 648 22.77 -20.40 15.26
N TYR A 649 21.55 -20.58 15.77
CA TYR A 649 20.51 -21.41 15.20
C TYR A 649 19.46 -20.47 14.64
N LEU A 650 19.42 -20.38 13.30
CA LEU A 650 18.51 -19.50 12.56
C LEU A 650 17.24 -20.27 12.22
N PRO A 651 16.04 -19.76 12.57
CA PRO A 651 14.79 -20.47 12.29
C PRO A 651 14.50 -20.56 10.79
N HIS A 652 13.89 -21.66 10.36
CA HIS A 652 13.31 -21.79 9.03
C HIS A 652 11.94 -22.49 9.09
N PHE A 653 11.10 -22.22 8.10
CA PHE A 653 9.76 -22.79 8.02
C PHE A 653 9.64 -23.96 7.02
N VAL A 654 10.72 -24.41 6.37
CA VAL A 654 10.68 -25.59 5.49
C VAL A 654 10.45 -26.87 6.30
N ASP A 655 9.46 -27.68 5.93
CA ASP A 655 9.19 -28.96 6.58
C ASP A 655 10.09 -30.07 5.99
N LEU A 656 10.89 -30.69 6.84
CA LEU A 656 11.82 -31.76 6.48
C LEU A 656 11.27 -33.17 6.75
N GLN A 657 10.06 -33.29 7.31
CA GLN A 657 9.46 -34.59 7.66
C GLN A 657 8.79 -35.28 6.46
N GLY A 658 8.38 -34.52 5.44
CA GLY A 658 7.88 -35.03 4.16
C GLY A 658 9.00 -35.44 3.20
N LYS A 659 8.76 -36.49 2.39
CA LYS A 659 9.67 -37.11 1.39
C LYS A 659 10.82 -36.23 0.85
N ASN A 660 12.07 -36.70 1.03
CA ASN A 660 13.28 -36.37 0.25
C ASN A 660 13.62 -34.88 0.01
N MET A 661 13.43 -34.00 1.00
CA MET A 661 14.04 -32.66 0.94
C MET A 661 15.56 -32.78 1.16
N ASP A 662 16.34 -32.45 0.12
CA ASP A 662 17.80 -32.47 0.21
C ASP A 662 18.29 -31.25 1.02
N LYS A 663 18.88 -31.52 2.19
CA LYS A 663 19.46 -30.51 3.07
C LYS A 663 20.53 -29.66 2.37
N SER A 664 21.12 -30.15 1.27
CA SER A 664 22.07 -29.39 0.44
C SER A 664 21.47 -28.16 -0.24
N TRP A 665 20.13 -28.04 -0.30
CA TRP A 665 19.43 -26.92 -0.93
C TRP A 665 19.41 -25.66 -0.07
N PHE A 666 19.68 -25.79 1.23
CA PHE A 666 19.72 -24.65 2.15
C PHE A 666 21.01 -23.85 1.95
N GLN A 667 20.87 -22.53 1.92
CA GLN A 667 21.97 -21.57 2.00
C GLN A 667 21.63 -20.52 3.04
N VAL A 668 22.65 -19.99 3.70
CA VAL A 668 22.53 -18.76 4.48
C VAL A 668 23.02 -17.63 3.61
N ALA A 669 22.13 -16.68 3.32
CA ALA A 669 22.51 -15.43 2.69
C ALA A 669 22.98 -14.46 3.76
N ARG A 670 24.14 -13.87 3.51
CA ARG A 670 24.72 -12.80 4.32
C ARG A 670 24.92 -11.56 3.49
N MET A 671 24.40 -10.45 3.97
CA MET A 671 24.42 -9.19 3.27
C MET A 671 25.68 -8.40 3.63
N LYS A 672 26.45 -7.97 2.63
CA LYS A 672 27.63 -7.11 2.76
C LYS A 672 27.51 -5.89 1.84
N GLU A 673 28.34 -4.88 2.08
CA GLU A 673 28.43 -3.68 1.21
C GLU A 673 28.76 -4.03 -0.25
N GLU A 674 29.57 -5.07 -0.48
CA GLU A 674 29.96 -5.53 -1.81
C GLU A 674 28.95 -6.49 -2.48
N GLY A 675 27.84 -6.83 -1.80
CA GLY A 675 26.80 -7.72 -2.30
C GLY A 675 26.46 -8.88 -1.35
N VAL A 676 25.77 -9.89 -1.91
CA VAL A 676 25.25 -11.04 -1.16
C VAL A 676 26.24 -12.19 -1.19
N VAL A 677 26.61 -12.70 -0.02
CA VAL A 677 27.43 -13.91 0.10
C VAL A 677 26.53 -15.06 0.55
N LEU A 678 26.52 -16.16 -0.22
CA LEU A 678 25.84 -17.39 0.13
C LEU A 678 26.81 -18.35 0.80
N GLU A 679 26.43 -18.84 1.98
CA GLU A 679 27.25 -19.72 2.81
C GLU A 679 26.50 -21.02 3.07
N LYS A 680 27.21 -22.15 3.04
CA LYS A 680 26.63 -23.44 3.39
C LYS A 680 26.44 -23.52 4.90
N PRO A 681 25.25 -23.92 5.37
CA PRO A 681 25.04 -24.13 6.79
C PRO A 681 25.89 -25.30 7.30
N ALA A 682 26.32 -25.23 8.56
CA ALA A 682 27.07 -26.32 9.18
C ALA A 682 26.16 -27.56 9.33
N ARG A 683 24.90 -27.33 9.73
CA ARG A 683 23.85 -28.34 9.87
C ARG A 683 22.49 -27.74 9.51
N VAL A 684 21.60 -28.60 9.01
CA VAL A 684 20.18 -28.31 8.81
C VAL A 684 19.36 -29.27 9.66
N GLU A 685 18.65 -28.71 10.63
CA GLU A 685 17.77 -29.39 11.58
C GLU A 685 16.30 -29.16 11.17
N PRO A 686 15.29 -29.83 11.79
CA PRO A 686 13.89 -29.69 11.37
C PRO A 686 13.33 -28.26 11.36
N HIS A 687 13.80 -27.38 12.25
CA HIS A 687 13.28 -26.01 12.40
C HIS A 687 14.37 -24.94 12.35
N TYR A 688 15.65 -25.32 12.23
CA TYR A 688 16.77 -24.41 12.31
C TYR A 688 17.93 -24.78 11.39
N VAL A 689 18.60 -23.76 10.90
CA VAL A 689 19.90 -23.85 10.26
C VAL A 689 20.97 -23.41 11.26
N VAL A 690 22.02 -24.23 11.41
CA VAL A 690 23.11 -23.94 12.35
C VAL A 690 24.29 -23.32 11.60
N LEU A 691 24.75 -22.17 12.09
CA LEU A 691 26.00 -21.55 11.70
C LEU A 691 26.99 -21.59 12.87
N GLU A 692 28.15 -22.19 12.64
CA GLU A 692 29.25 -22.21 13.60
C GLU A 692 30.22 -21.06 13.31
N ASN A 693 30.73 -20.42 14.36
CA ASN A 693 31.59 -19.24 14.28
C ASN A 693 31.03 -18.16 13.34
N PRO A 694 29.76 -17.72 13.53
CA PRO A 694 29.12 -16.81 12.59
C PRO A 694 29.85 -15.47 12.54
N SER A 695 30.03 -14.95 11.33
CA SER A 695 30.33 -13.53 11.12
C SER A 695 29.01 -12.79 10.92
N PHE A 696 28.68 -11.89 11.83
CA PHE A 696 27.38 -11.24 11.78
C PHE A 696 27.34 -10.03 10.84
N SER A 697 26.25 -9.96 10.10
CA SER A 697 25.66 -8.83 9.38
C SER A 697 24.19 -9.24 9.13
N PRO A 698 23.36 -8.53 8.32
CA PRO A 698 22.04 -9.05 8.00
C PRO A 698 22.16 -10.46 7.38
N ILE A 699 21.59 -11.46 8.04
CA ILE A 699 21.66 -12.87 7.68
C ILE A 699 20.28 -13.50 7.64
N GLY A 700 20.05 -14.39 6.68
CA GLY A 700 18.77 -15.07 6.53
C GLY A 700 18.89 -16.37 5.74
N VAL A 701 17.91 -17.26 5.88
CA VAL A 701 17.92 -18.60 5.28
C VAL A 701 17.20 -18.59 3.93
N LEU A 702 17.85 -19.14 2.90
CA LEU A 702 17.29 -19.34 1.57
C LEU A 702 17.28 -20.83 1.22
N LEU A 703 16.32 -21.22 0.39
CA LEU A 703 16.23 -22.55 -0.20
C LEU A 703 16.37 -22.46 -1.71
N ARG A 704 17.24 -23.27 -2.30
CA ARG A 704 17.41 -23.34 -3.76
C ARG A 704 16.21 -24.04 -4.40
N ILE A 705 15.55 -23.37 -5.35
CA ILE A 705 14.46 -23.94 -6.15
C ILE A 705 15.05 -24.58 -7.42
N ILE A 706 14.77 -25.87 -7.63
CA ILE A 706 15.09 -26.57 -8.88
C ILE A 706 13.76 -26.81 -9.60
N HIS A 707 13.56 -26.17 -10.76
CA HIS A 707 12.31 -26.12 -11.55
C HIS A 707 11.68 -27.48 -11.95
N ALA A 708 12.26 -28.61 -11.55
CA ALA A 708 11.82 -29.96 -11.85
C ALA A 708 11.19 -30.70 -10.65
N VAL A 709 11.06 -30.10 -9.46
CA VAL A 709 10.58 -30.79 -8.25
C VAL A 709 9.31 -30.15 -7.67
N LEU A 710 8.48 -31.04 -7.11
CA LEU A 710 7.21 -30.91 -6.38
C LEU A 710 7.02 -29.62 -5.54
N PRO A 711 5.76 -29.25 -5.22
CA PRO A 711 5.46 -28.15 -4.29
C PRO A 711 6.23 -28.31 -2.96
N ILE A 712 6.80 -27.21 -2.46
CA ILE A 712 7.71 -27.22 -1.30
C ILE A 712 6.89 -27.24 0.00
N PRO A 713 7.02 -28.29 0.84
CA PRO A 713 6.29 -28.37 2.11
C PRO A 713 6.90 -27.43 3.14
N ILE A 714 6.05 -26.72 3.85
CA ILE A 714 6.40 -25.77 4.90
C ILE A 714 5.55 -25.99 6.16
N THR A 715 6.15 -25.66 7.30
CA THR A 715 5.43 -25.41 8.54
C THR A 715 4.77 -24.04 8.44
N SER A 716 3.50 -23.97 8.83
CA SER A 716 2.66 -22.79 8.63
C SER A 716 1.82 -22.50 9.86
N ASN A 717 1.44 -21.23 10.02
CA ASN A 717 0.51 -20.78 11.03
C ASN A 717 -0.81 -20.36 10.39
N VAL A 718 -1.91 -20.73 11.04
CA VAL A 718 -3.23 -20.15 10.79
C VAL A 718 -3.51 -19.19 11.94
N LEU A 719 -3.51 -17.89 11.66
CA LEU A 719 -3.77 -16.87 12.67
C LEU A 719 -5.21 -16.41 12.54
N LEU A 720 -5.94 -16.36 13.67
CA LEU A 720 -7.33 -15.96 13.70
C LEU A 720 -7.49 -14.77 14.66
N TYR A 721 -7.97 -13.65 14.14
CA TYR A 721 -8.15 -12.40 14.89
C TYR A 721 -9.62 -12.05 14.93
N HIS A 722 -10.15 -11.72 16.12
CA HIS A 722 -11.51 -11.22 16.29
C HIS A 722 -11.50 -9.70 16.49
N HIS A 723 -12.34 -8.97 15.74
CA HIS A 723 -12.45 -7.50 15.84
C HIS A 723 -13.60 -7.06 16.75
N LEU A 724 -13.32 -6.15 17.70
CA LEU A 724 -14.26 -5.75 18.76
C LEU A 724 -15.25 -4.62 18.38
N ARG A 725 -15.64 -4.48 17.10
CA ARG A 725 -16.51 -3.37 16.64
C ARG A 725 -18.01 -3.71 16.70
N HIS A 726 -18.86 -2.72 16.99
CA HIS A 726 -20.30 -2.89 17.20
C HIS A 726 -21.08 -3.26 15.92
N GLU A 727 -21.95 -4.27 16.07
CA GLU A 727 -23.05 -4.78 15.21
C GLU A 727 -22.84 -6.18 14.57
N GLU A 728 -21.62 -6.60 14.21
CA GLU A 728 -21.35 -7.95 13.62
C GLU A 728 -20.06 -8.58 14.18
N VAL A 729 -19.99 -9.92 14.25
CA VAL A 729 -18.77 -10.64 14.69
C VAL A 729 -17.89 -10.91 13.48
N THR A 730 -16.84 -10.11 13.33
CA THR A 730 -15.85 -10.24 12.25
C THR A 730 -14.59 -10.95 12.72
N PHE A 731 -14.05 -11.81 11.86
CA PHE A 731 -12.73 -12.41 12.02
C PHE A 731 -11.83 -12.15 10.82
N HIS A 732 -10.53 -11.98 11.05
CA HIS A 732 -9.51 -12.12 10.01
C HIS A 732 -8.78 -13.44 10.20
N LEU A 733 -8.71 -14.26 9.15
CA LEU A 733 -7.96 -15.50 9.11
C LEU A 733 -6.77 -15.38 8.15
N TYR A 734 -5.55 -15.46 8.68
CA TYR A 734 -4.31 -15.45 7.90
C TYR A 734 -3.76 -16.85 7.75
N LEU A 735 -3.18 -17.13 6.58
CA LEU A 735 -2.40 -18.34 6.32
C LEU A 735 -0.97 -17.95 5.96
N ILE A 736 -0.03 -18.15 6.87
CA ILE A 736 1.36 -17.69 6.71
C ILE A 736 2.36 -18.82 6.95
N PRO A 737 3.58 -18.74 6.39
CA PRO A 737 4.70 -19.55 6.85
C PRO A 737 4.94 -19.35 8.36
N ASN A 738 5.53 -20.33 9.03
CA ASN A 738 5.91 -20.21 10.44
C ASN A 738 7.12 -19.27 10.64
N ASP A 739 6.92 -17.99 10.35
CA ASP A 739 7.89 -16.91 10.47
C ASP A 739 7.41 -15.93 11.55
N CYS A 740 8.18 -15.83 12.63
CA CYS A 740 7.85 -14.98 13.79
C CYS A 740 7.82 -13.49 13.43
N SER A 741 8.59 -13.06 12.42
CA SER A 741 8.64 -11.67 11.97
C SER A 741 7.37 -11.26 11.22
N ILE A 742 6.82 -12.17 10.40
CA ILE A 742 5.54 -11.96 9.71
C ILE A 742 4.39 -11.93 10.72
N ARG A 743 4.36 -12.90 11.65
CA ARG A 743 3.35 -12.95 12.72
C ARG A 743 3.34 -11.65 13.54
N LYS A 744 4.52 -11.15 13.92
CA LYS A 744 4.65 -9.89 14.65
C LYS A 744 4.12 -8.71 13.84
N ALA A 745 4.47 -8.63 12.56
CA ALA A 745 3.97 -7.57 11.67
C ALA A 745 2.44 -7.59 11.57
N ILE A 746 1.82 -8.77 11.46
CA ILE A 746 0.36 -8.93 11.48
C ILE A 746 -0.22 -8.49 12.83
N ASP A 747 0.36 -8.94 13.95
CA ASP A 747 -0.09 -8.52 15.29
C ASP A 747 -0.05 -6.99 15.43
N ASP A 748 0.99 -6.33 14.92
CA ASP A 748 1.13 -4.86 14.95
C ASP A 748 0.12 -4.14 14.03
N GLU A 749 -0.18 -4.71 12.85
CA GLU A 749 -1.23 -4.20 11.95
C GLU A 749 -2.63 -4.37 12.57
N GLU A 750 -2.91 -5.54 13.12
CA GLU A 750 -4.18 -5.88 13.76
C GLU A 750 -4.44 -4.99 14.99
N LYS A 751 -3.40 -4.52 15.71
CA LYS A 751 -3.55 -3.59 16.86
C LYS A 751 -4.37 -2.36 16.51
N THR A 752 -4.32 -1.91 15.25
CA THR A 752 -5.09 -0.75 14.77
C THR A 752 -6.60 -0.98 14.77
N PHE A 753 -7.05 -2.25 14.79
CA PHE A 753 -8.46 -2.64 14.74
C PHE A 753 -9.11 -2.95 16.09
N GLN A 754 -8.35 -2.93 17.20
CA GLN A 754 -8.76 -3.49 18.50
C GLN A 754 -9.18 -4.95 18.38
N PHE A 755 -8.20 -5.84 18.42
CA PHE A 755 -8.40 -7.26 18.19
C PHE A 755 -8.22 -8.11 19.46
N VAL A 756 -8.78 -9.31 19.42
CA VAL A 756 -8.41 -10.44 20.27
C VAL A 756 -7.87 -11.56 19.38
N ARG A 757 -6.62 -11.96 19.56
CA ARG A 757 -6.06 -13.10 18.81
C ARG A 757 -6.60 -14.38 19.42
N LEU A 758 -7.29 -15.15 18.62
CA LEU A 758 -7.83 -16.44 19.01
C LEU A 758 -6.76 -17.51 18.78
N HIS A 759 -6.19 -17.98 19.87
CA HIS A 759 -5.26 -19.09 19.84
C HIS A 759 -6.00 -20.39 19.45
N LYS A 760 -5.67 -20.92 18.26
CA LYS A 760 -6.23 -22.14 17.70
C LYS A 760 -5.10 -23.10 17.30
N PRO A 761 -5.38 -24.42 17.21
CA PRO A 761 -4.35 -25.40 16.86
C PRO A 761 -3.68 -25.10 15.53
N PRO A 762 -2.41 -25.52 15.33
CA PRO A 762 -1.74 -25.41 14.03
C PRO A 762 -2.40 -26.33 12.97
N PRO A 763 -2.06 -26.19 11.67
CA PRO A 763 -2.49 -27.09 10.61
C PRO A 763 -2.23 -28.58 10.92
N LEU A 764 -3.14 -29.45 10.46
CA LEU A 764 -3.09 -30.90 10.62
C LEU A 764 -1.95 -31.57 9.83
N SER A 765 -1.48 -30.89 8.78
CA SER A 765 -0.41 -31.35 7.89
C SER A 765 0.37 -30.15 7.36
N SER A 766 1.56 -30.41 6.84
CA SER A 766 2.38 -29.42 6.15
C SER A 766 1.63 -28.80 4.97
N LEU A 767 1.82 -27.51 4.79
CA LEU A 767 1.24 -26.76 3.68
C LEU A 767 2.29 -26.54 2.61
N TYR A 768 1.86 -26.18 1.43
CA TYR A 768 2.72 -26.11 0.25
C TYR A 768 2.86 -24.69 -0.23
N MET A 769 4.10 -24.28 -0.42
CA MET A 769 4.41 -22.94 -0.89
C MET A 769 3.92 -22.74 -2.33
N GLY A 770 3.17 -21.65 -2.58
CA GLY A 770 2.52 -21.35 -3.86
C GLY A 770 1.17 -22.04 -4.07
N SER A 771 0.76 -22.92 -3.16
CA SER A 771 -0.57 -23.57 -3.24
C SER A 771 -1.69 -22.67 -2.72
N ARG A 772 -2.91 -22.95 -3.19
CA ARG A 772 -4.12 -22.21 -2.82
C ARG A 772 -5.01 -23.04 -1.91
N TYR A 773 -5.59 -22.38 -0.93
CA TYR A 773 -6.37 -22.99 0.14
C TYR A 773 -7.73 -22.32 0.27
N THR A 774 -8.79 -23.11 0.43
CA THR A 774 -10.15 -22.60 0.57
C THR A 774 -10.58 -22.56 2.03
N VAL A 775 -11.10 -21.41 2.47
CA VAL A 775 -11.62 -21.15 3.82
C VAL A 775 -13.15 -21.29 3.79
N SER A 776 -13.70 -22.02 4.75
CA SER A 776 -15.14 -22.28 4.85
C SER A 776 -15.58 -22.43 6.31
N GLY A 777 -16.87 -22.30 6.58
CA GLY A 777 -17.44 -22.42 7.93
C GLY A 777 -18.65 -23.36 8.00
N SER A 778 -19.03 -23.76 9.21
CA SER A 778 -20.16 -24.68 9.46
C SER A 778 -21.55 -24.02 9.47
N GLN A 779 -21.62 -22.69 9.40
CA GLN A 779 -22.86 -21.91 9.36
C GLN A 779 -22.82 -20.99 8.13
N GLU A 780 -23.97 -20.48 7.70
CA GLU A 780 -24.03 -19.42 6.70
C GLU A 780 -23.29 -18.19 7.26
N MET A 781 -22.12 -17.92 6.69
CA MET A 781 -21.27 -16.79 7.00
C MET A 781 -20.65 -16.30 5.70
N GLU A 782 -20.42 -15.00 5.62
CA GLU A 782 -19.75 -14.39 4.47
C GLU A 782 -18.25 -14.49 4.68
N ILE A 783 -17.53 -15.11 3.74
CA ILE A 783 -16.07 -15.30 3.78
C ILE A 783 -15.50 -14.68 2.52
N ILE A 784 -14.63 -13.68 2.66
CA ILE A 784 -14.08 -12.92 1.52
C ILE A 784 -12.59 -12.61 1.76
N PRO A 785 -11.68 -13.00 0.84
CA PRO A 785 -11.87 -14.03 -0.18
C PRO A 785 -12.02 -15.42 0.46
N GLN A 786 -12.71 -16.35 -0.22
CA GLN A 786 -12.76 -17.75 0.20
C GLN A 786 -11.47 -18.51 -0.09
N GLU A 787 -10.55 -17.93 -0.87
CA GLU A 787 -9.33 -18.58 -1.33
C GLU A 787 -8.12 -17.74 -0.94
N LEU A 788 -7.14 -18.39 -0.30
CA LEU A 788 -5.86 -17.79 0.09
C LEU A 788 -4.71 -18.55 -0.58
N GLU A 789 -3.82 -17.82 -1.25
CA GLU A 789 -2.56 -18.36 -1.74
C GLU A 789 -1.49 -18.27 -0.65
N LEU A 790 -0.87 -19.40 -0.32
CA LEU A 790 0.24 -19.45 0.63
C LEU A 790 1.53 -19.02 -0.06
N CYS A 791 1.95 -17.78 0.16
CA CYS A 791 3.16 -17.20 -0.40
C CYS A 791 3.97 -16.44 0.67
N TYR A 792 5.25 -16.18 0.43
CA TYR A 792 6.11 -15.45 1.36
C TYR A 792 5.96 -13.97 1.05
N ARG A 793 5.52 -13.20 2.03
CA ARG A 793 5.42 -11.75 1.95
C ARG A 793 6.25 -11.17 3.08
N SER A 794 7.20 -10.30 2.74
CA SER A 794 8.16 -9.76 3.70
C SER A 794 7.44 -8.96 4.79
N PRO A 795 7.97 -8.89 6.03
CA PRO A 795 7.48 -7.95 7.03
C PRO A 795 7.41 -6.52 6.46
N GLY A 796 6.24 -5.88 6.54
CA GLY A 796 5.94 -4.57 5.92
C GLY A 796 5.22 -4.62 4.57
N GLU A 797 5.01 -5.81 3.99
CA GLU A 797 4.06 -6.03 2.89
C GLU A 797 2.70 -6.49 3.43
N ALA A 798 1.61 -6.04 2.80
CA ALA A 798 0.26 -6.44 3.19
C ALA A 798 0.09 -7.96 3.06
N GLN A 799 -0.29 -8.60 4.17
CA GLN A 799 -0.49 -10.05 4.24
C GLN A 799 -1.88 -10.43 3.73
N LEU A 800 -2.01 -11.63 3.17
CA LEU A 800 -3.30 -12.14 2.68
C LEU A 800 -4.11 -12.73 3.83
N PHE A 801 -5.38 -12.34 3.95
CA PHE A 801 -6.32 -12.90 4.90
C PHE A 801 -7.71 -13.05 4.29
N SER A 802 -8.50 -13.94 4.89
CA SER A 802 -9.94 -14.02 4.67
C SER A 802 -10.66 -13.26 5.78
N GLU A 803 -11.54 -12.33 5.43
CA GLU A 803 -12.51 -11.74 6.34
C GLU A 803 -13.71 -12.69 6.47
N LEU A 804 -14.09 -13.04 7.70
CA LEU A 804 -15.25 -13.88 8.00
C LEU A 804 -16.25 -13.06 8.82
N CYS A 805 -17.42 -12.77 8.23
CA CYS A 805 -18.49 -12.02 8.88
C CYS A 805 -19.60 -12.98 9.34
N VAL A 806 -19.84 -12.99 10.65
CA VAL A 806 -20.88 -13.80 11.27
C VAL A 806 -21.93 -12.88 11.91
N GLY A 807 -23.15 -12.90 11.36
CA GLY A 807 -24.21 -11.96 11.75
C GLY A 807 -24.66 -12.07 13.21
N TYR A 808 -24.70 -13.27 13.80
CA TYR A 808 -24.99 -13.43 15.23
C TYR A 808 -24.49 -14.78 15.78
N LEU A 809 -23.48 -14.76 16.67
CA LEU A 809 -22.84 -15.97 17.21
C LEU A 809 -23.57 -16.50 18.46
N ARG A 810 -24.72 -17.19 18.28
CA ARG A 810 -25.48 -17.83 19.39
C ARG A 810 -24.79 -19.06 19.99
N SER A 811 -23.99 -19.75 19.20
CA SER A 811 -23.36 -21.04 19.50
C SER A 811 -21.95 -21.09 18.91
N SER A 812 -21.25 -22.23 19.02
CA SER A 812 -19.91 -22.40 18.45
C SER A 812 -19.94 -22.54 16.92
N ILE A 813 -19.01 -21.88 16.22
CA ILE A 813 -18.78 -22.07 14.77
C ILE A 813 -17.56 -22.95 14.55
N ARG A 814 -17.60 -23.82 13.54
CA ARG A 814 -16.40 -24.53 13.04
C ARG A 814 -15.92 -23.86 11.77
N LEU A 815 -14.62 -23.62 11.71
CA LEU A 815 -13.90 -23.12 10.54
C LEU A 815 -13.05 -24.24 9.96
N TYR A 816 -12.95 -24.28 8.64
CA TYR A 816 -12.18 -25.28 7.90
C TYR A 816 -11.33 -24.59 6.84
N THR A 817 -10.10 -25.06 6.69
CA THR A 817 -9.25 -24.73 5.55
C THR A 817 -8.92 -26.01 4.79
N ARG A 818 -9.11 -26.00 3.47
CA ARG A 818 -8.85 -27.15 2.58
C ARG A 818 -7.87 -26.80 1.49
N HIS A 819 -7.03 -27.74 1.06
CA HIS A 819 -6.24 -27.55 -0.17
C HIS A 819 -7.20 -27.44 -1.36
N LYS A 820 -7.05 -26.42 -2.21
CA LYS A 820 -8.03 -26.11 -3.27
C LYS A 820 -8.13 -27.22 -4.30
N GLU A 821 -7.00 -27.77 -4.74
CA GLU A 821 -6.95 -28.74 -5.84
C GLU A 821 -7.28 -30.16 -5.37
N GLU A 822 -6.87 -30.51 -4.15
CA GLU A 822 -7.01 -31.87 -3.60
C GLU A 822 -8.28 -32.02 -2.76
N GLY A 823 -8.85 -30.91 -2.28
CA GLY A 823 -9.98 -30.90 -1.34
C GLY A 823 -9.63 -31.42 0.06
N THR A 824 -8.37 -31.70 0.34
CA THR A 824 -7.89 -32.25 1.62
C THR A 824 -8.06 -31.23 2.75
N LEU A 825 -8.61 -31.67 3.89
CA LEU A 825 -8.75 -30.83 5.08
C LEU A 825 -7.39 -30.66 5.73
N VAL A 826 -6.90 -29.41 5.78
CA VAL A 826 -5.57 -29.09 6.34
C VAL A 826 -5.65 -28.36 7.67
N TRP A 827 -6.78 -27.77 8.01
CA TRP A 827 -7.00 -27.13 9.30
C TRP A 827 -8.48 -27.10 9.67
N GLU A 828 -8.79 -27.32 10.95
CA GLU A 828 -10.13 -27.20 11.52
C GLU A 828 -10.03 -26.53 12.89
N ALA A 829 -10.91 -25.58 13.16
CA ALA A 829 -11.00 -24.93 14.47
C ALA A 829 -12.43 -24.66 14.89
N LEU A 830 -12.70 -24.85 16.19
CA LEU A 830 -13.96 -24.50 16.84
C LEU A 830 -13.81 -23.15 17.54
N VAL A 831 -14.62 -22.15 17.19
CA VAL A 831 -14.70 -20.85 17.85
C VAL A 831 -15.98 -20.78 18.68
N LYS A 832 -15.87 -20.51 19.98
CA LYS A 832 -17.00 -20.40 20.91
C LYS A 832 -17.24 -18.93 21.27
N SER A 833 -18.48 -18.59 21.64
CA SER A 833 -18.82 -17.23 22.11
C SER A 833 -17.98 -16.78 23.32
N GLY A 834 -17.57 -17.73 24.18
CA GLY A 834 -16.68 -17.44 25.30
C GLY A 834 -15.26 -16.99 24.89
N ASP A 835 -14.80 -17.36 23.70
CA ASP A 835 -13.47 -17.01 23.17
C ASP A 835 -13.38 -15.52 22.78
N LEU A 836 -14.53 -14.82 22.68
CA LEU A 836 -14.63 -13.45 22.15
C LEU A 836 -14.53 -12.35 23.22
N ARG A 837 -14.47 -12.71 24.51
CA ARG A 837 -14.41 -11.71 25.59
C ARG A 837 -12.96 -11.25 25.77
N PRO A 838 -12.68 -9.93 25.79
CA PRO A 838 -11.39 -9.42 26.25
C PRO A 838 -11.20 -9.83 27.72
N GLU A 839 -10.02 -10.30 28.09
CA GLU A 839 -9.65 -10.47 29.51
C GLU A 839 -9.83 -9.14 30.23
N ALA A 840 -10.87 -9.03 31.06
CA ALA A 840 -11.22 -7.79 31.72
C ALA A 840 -10.22 -7.46 32.84
N THR A 841 -9.65 -6.26 32.77
CA THR A 841 -9.05 -5.54 33.89
C THR A 841 -10.04 -5.51 35.07
N LEU A 842 -9.75 -6.27 36.12
CA LEU A 842 -10.52 -6.26 37.37
C LEU A 842 -10.28 -4.95 38.12
N VAL A 843 -11.23 -4.01 38.04
CA VAL A 843 -11.43 -2.96 39.04
C VAL A 843 -12.71 -3.29 39.82
N PRO A 844 -12.70 -3.29 41.16
CA PRO A 844 -13.82 -3.82 41.95
C PRO A 844 -14.95 -2.79 42.10
N ALA A 845 -16.19 -3.23 41.92
CA ALA A 845 -17.36 -2.47 42.33
C ALA A 845 -17.73 -2.82 43.78
N HIS A 846 -17.79 -1.79 44.62
CA HIS A 846 -18.36 -1.82 45.97
C HIS A 846 -19.84 -2.25 45.93
N HIS A 847 -20.24 -3.14 46.84
CA HIS A 847 -21.39 -2.94 47.75
C HIS A 847 -21.28 -3.90 48.96
N THR A 848 -21.27 -3.26 50.14
CA THR A 848 -21.81 -3.65 51.47
C THR A 848 -22.90 -4.75 51.40
N ASP A 849 -23.00 -5.77 52.25
CA ASP A 849 -22.70 -5.93 53.69
C ASP A 849 -22.61 -7.43 54.09
N SER A 850 -21.86 -7.69 55.17
CA SER A 850 -22.11 -8.72 56.20
C SER A 850 -22.03 -10.22 55.87
N HIS A 851 -20.84 -10.81 56.07
CA HIS A 851 -20.52 -11.92 57.00
C HIS A 851 -19.25 -12.69 56.54
N SER A 852 -18.36 -13.03 57.49
CA SER A 852 -16.98 -13.55 57.30
C SER A 852 -16.88 -15.09 57.10
N PRO A 853 -15.72 -15.63 56.64
CA PRO A 853 -15.50 -16.89 55.86
C PRO A 853 -15.00 -18.09 56.76
N PRO A 854 -14.50 -19.28 56.29
CA PRO A 854 -13.91 -19.64 54.98
C PRO A 854 -14.22 -21.03 54.36
N ASP A 855 -14.02 -21.16 53.04
CA ASP A 855 -13.24 -22.25 52.41
C ASP A 855 -13.15 -22.04 50.88
N ALA A 856 -11.92 -22.03 50.35
CA ALA A 856 -11.63 -21.99 48.91
C ALA A 856 -11.53 -23.42 48.36
N PRO A 857 -12.02 -23.74 47.13
CA PRO A 857 -11.76 -25.04 46.52
C PRO A 857 -10.29 -25.14 46.07
N ALA A 858 -9.59 -26.17 46.56
CA ALA A 858 -8.21 -26.47 46.19
C ALA A 858 -8.09 -26.87 44.71
N LEU A 859 -7.09 -26.32 44.02
CA LEU A 859 -6.71 -26.66 42.64
C LEU A 859 -6.38 -28.16 42.50
N LEU A 860 -6.94 -28.81 41.46
CA LEU A 860 -6.64 -30.21 41.11
C LEU A 860 -5.18 -30.37 40.69
N HIS A 861 -4.52 -31.44 41.13
CA HIS A 861 -3.12 -31.73 40.81
C HIS A 861 -2.95 -32.16 39.34
N PHE A 862 -1.83 -31.78 38.71
CA PHE A 862 -1.49 -32.07 37.30
C PHE A 862 -1.82 -33.52 36.87
N VAL A 863 -1.43 -34.49 37.69
CA VAL A 863 -1.60 -35.92 37.40
C VAL A 863 -3.07 -36.32 37.32
N ASP A 864 -3.91 -35.74 38.17
CA ASP A 864 -5.36 -36.01 38.15
C ASP A 864 -6.04 -35.29 36.99
N ARG A 865 -5.59 -34.07 36.68
CA ARG A 865 -6.13 -33.21 35.63
C ARG A 865 -5.86 -33.76 34.23
N HIS A 866 -4.71 -34.41 34.03
CA HIS A 866 -4.27 -34.93 32.72
C HIS A 866 -4.32 -36.46 32.64
N ARG A 867 -5.07 -37.12 33.52
CA ARG A 867 -5.13 -38.59 33.65
C ARG A 867 -5.42 -39.33 32.34
N GLU A 868 -6.40 -38.85 31.56
CA GLU A 868 -6.79 -39.46 30.27
C GLU A 868 -5.66 -39.32 29.22
N GLN A 869 -5.01 -38.16 29.16
CA GLN A 869 -3.90 -37.89 28.23
C GLN A 869 -2.66 -38.71 28.59
N LEU A 870 -2.33 -38.80 29.89
CA LEU A 870 -1.24 -39.64 30.39
C LEU A 870 -1.50 -41.13 30.15
N VAL A 871 -2.75 -41.60 30.26
CA VAL A 871 -3.12 -42.99 29.92
C VAL A 871 -2.93 -43.26 28.42
N ALA A 872 -3.27 -42.29 27.56
CA ALA A 872 -3.24 -42.49 26.12
C ALA A 872 -1.84 -42.35 25.50
N GLN A 873 -1.01 -41.46 26.05
CA GLN A 873 0.21 -40.99 25.37
C GLN A 873 1.52 -41.45 26.01
N VAL A 874 1.52 -41.94 27.26
CA VAL A 874 2.75 -42.43 27.89
C VAL A 874 3.17 -43.75 27.24
N THR A 875 4.32 -43.73 26.56
CA THR A 875 4.86 -44.89 25.84
C THR A 875 5.91 -45.66 26.66
N LEU A 876 6.60 -44.98 27.59
CA LEU A 876 7.67 -45.54 28.42
C LEU A 876 7.17 -45.96 29.83
N VAL A 877 6.01 -46.62 29.90
CA VAL A 877 5.32 -46.94 31.16
C VAL A 877 6.17 -47.81 32.10
N ASP A 878 6.92 -48.78 31.57
CA ASP A 878 7.74 -49.67 32.42
C ASP A 878 8.90 -48.91 33.11
N GLN A 879 9.48 -47.89 32.47
CA GLN A 879 10.52 -47.03 33.08
C GLN A 879 9.94 -46.14 34.19
N VAL A 880 8.72 -45.66 34.00
CA VAL A 880 7.97 -44.93 35.01
C VAL A 880 7.67 -45.84 36.20
N LEU A 881 7.26 -47.08 35.96
CA LEU A 881 6.98 -48.05 37.03
C LEU A 881 8.24 -48.43 37.82
N ASP A 882 9.38 -48.60 37.15
CA ASP A 882 10.67 -48.92 37.79
C ASP A 882 11.13 -47.80 38.74
N LYS A 883 10.89 -46.54 38.38
CA LYS A 883 11.17 -45.38 39.24
C LYS A 883 10.22 -45.26 40.43
N LEU A 884 8.99 -45.79 40.30
CA LEU A 884 7.97 -45.76 41.36
C LEU A 884 8.03 -46.98 42.29
N TYR A 885 8.73 -48.04 41.87
CA TYR A 885 8.91 -49.26 42.62
C TYR A 885 9.69 -49.03 43.91
N GLY A 886 9.21 -49.57 45.04
CA GLY A 886 9.81 -49.40 46.36
C GLY A 886 9.61 -48.02 47.01
N GLN A 887 9.23 -46.99 46.25
CA GLN A 887 8.92 -45.65 46.77
C GLN A 887 7.41 -45.35 46.87
N MET A 888 6.63 -45.88 45.93
CA MET A 888 5.19 -45.63 45.81
C MET A 888 4.37 -46.90 45.57
N LEU A 889 4.95 -47.91 44.94
CA LEU A 889 4.31 -49.19 44.63
C LEU A 889 4.96 -50.31 45.46
N SER A 890 4.14 -51.16 46.09
CA SER A 890 4.60 -52.42 46.68
C SER A 890 4.90 -53.47 45.61
N ASP A 891 5.63 -54.54 45.96
CA ASP A 891 5.89 -55.68 45.06
C ASP A 891 4.64 -56.21 44.38
N GLU A 892 3.55 -56.41 45.14
CA GLU A 892 2.29 -56.88 44.58
C GLU A 892 1.64 -55.87 43.62
N GLN A 893 1.73 -54.57 43.91
CA GLN A 893 1.16 -53.53 43.05
C GLN A 893 1.96 -53.36 41.77
N TYR A 894 3.29 -53.36 41.87
CA TYR A 894 4.18 -53.25 40.73
C TYR A 894 4.02 -54.44 39.76
N GLN A 895 3.96 -55.67 40.28
CA GLN A 895 3.72 -56.86 39.46
C GLN A 895 2.31 -56.86 38.85
N LYS A 896 1.29 -56.40 39.57
CA LYS A 896 -0.08 -56.24 39.03
C LYS A 896 -0.14 -55.25 37.87
N VAL A 897 0.56 -54.12 37.96
CA VAL A 897 0.57 -53.18 36.83
C VAL A 897 1.34 -53.77 35.65
N ARG A 898 2.51 -54.41 35.86
CA ARG A 898 3.30 -54.99 34.76
C ARG A 898 2.62 -56.16 34.05
N ALA A 899 1.71 -56.87 34.71
CA ALA A 899 0.95 -57.97 34.14
C ALA A 899 -0.06 -57.54 33.04
N GLU A 900 -0.37 -56.24 32.94
CA GLU A 900 -1.28 -55.72 31.91
C GLU A 900 -0.64 -55.70 30.51
N CYS A 901 -1.41 -56.12 29.50
CA CYS A 901 -0.89 -56.40 28.15
C CYS A 901 -0.52 -55.16 27.31
N THR A 902 -0.97 -53.96 27.69
CA THR A 902 -0.75 -52.73 26.89
C THR A 902 -0.40 -51.53 27.77
N ASN A 903 0.38 -50.58 27.25
CA ASN A 903 0.78 -49.37 27.99
C ASN A 903 -0.41 -48.55 28.54
N PRO A 904 -1.51 -48.35 27.80
CA PRO A 904 -2.70 -47.71 28.36
C PRO A 904 -3.37 -48.53 29.47
N ALA A 905 -3.41 -49.87 29.35
CA ALA A 905 -3.94 -50.72 30.41
C ALA A 905 -3.06 -50.66 31.67
N LYS A 906 -1.73 -50.69 31.50
CA LYS A 906 -0.76 -50.47 32.59
C LYS A 906 -0.97 -49.12 33.27
N MET A 907 -1.11 -48.02 32.51
CA MET A 907 -1.36 -46.70 33.10
C MET A 907 -2.71 -46.61 33.81
N ARG A 908 -3.80 -47.19 33.26
CA ARG A 908 -5.09 -47.25 33.95
C ARG A 908 -5.02 -48.05 35.25
N MET A 909 -4.30 -49.17 35.23
CA MET A 909 -4.09 -50.02 36.40
C MET A 909 -3.26 -49.29 37.46
N LEU A 910 -2.18 -48.59 37.06
CA LEU A 910 -1.40 -47.73 37.94
C LEU A 910 -2.28 -46.65 38.59
N PHE A 911 -3.12 -46.00 37.79
CA PHE A 911 -4.04 -44.98 38.28
C PHE A 911 -5.20 -45.52 39.10
N SER A 912 -5.52 -46.82 39.09
CA SER A 912 -6.57 -47.34 39.98
C SER A 912 -6.15 -47.28 41.45
N PHE A 913 -4.84 -47.21 41.73
CA PHE A 913 -4.29 -47.03 43.07
C PHE A 913 -4.28 -45.55 43.53
N SER A 914 -4.62 -44.61 42.63
CA SER A 914 -4.54 -43.15 42.86
C SER A 914 -5.46 -42.62 43.97
N SER A 915 -6.53 -43.35 44.33
CA SER A 915 -7.39 -43.01 45.46
C SER A 915 -6.66 -43.01 46.80
N SER A 916 -5.48 -43.65 46.86
CA SER A 916 -4.60 -43.67 48.04
C SER A 916 -3.42 -42.69 47.97
N TRP A 917 -3.37 -41.81 46.96
CA TRP A 917 -2.23 -40.92 46.73
C TRP A 917 -2.50 -39.49 47.23
N ASN A 918 -1.69 -39.05 48.18
CA ASN A 918 -1.62 -37.64 48.59
C ASN A 918 -0.79 -36.81 47.57
N LYS A 919 -0.78 -35.48 47.73
CA LYS A 919 -0.11 -34.55 46.80
C LYS A 919 1.36 -34.93 46.55
N THR A 920 2.11 -35.29 47.59
CA THR A 920 3.51 -35.71 47.49
C THR A 920 3.71 -36.97 46.64
N ARG A 921 2.79 -37.94 46.73
CA ARG A 921 2.80 -39.13 45.86
C ARG A 921 2.52 -38.75 44.40
N LYS A 922 1.60 -37.81 44.17
CA LYS A 922 1.31 -37.32 42.81
C LYS A 922 2.48 -36.52 42.23
N ASP A 923 3.19 -35.73 43.03
CA ASP A 923 4.42 -35.04 42.62
C ASP A 923 5.54 -36.01 42.22
N LYS A 924 5.66 -37.15 42.92
CA LYS A 924 6.62 -38.21 42.57
C LYS A 924 6.26 -38.92 41.27
N LEU A 925 4.98 -39.20 41.02
CA LEU A 925 4.55 -39.73 39.72
C LEU A 925 4.81 -38.71 38.60
N TYR A 926 4.50 -37.43 38.84
CA TYR A 926 4.82 -36.37 37.90
C TYR A 926 6.32 -36.31 37.58
N GLN A 927 7.20 -36.42 38.59
CA GLN A 927 8.64 -36.43 38.32
C GLN A 927 9.12 -37.70 37.62
N ALA A 928 8.58 -38.86 37.97
CA ALA A 928 8.89 -40.09 37.26
C ALA A 928 8.50 -39.99 35.77
N LEU A 929 7.36 -39.35 35.47
CA LEU A 929 6.92 -39.09 34.09
C LEU A 929 7.83 -38.06 33.40
N LYS A 930 8.16 -36.95 34.06
CA LYS A 930 9.03 -35.89 33.51
C LYS A 930 10.45 -36.38 33.22
N GLU A 931 10.98 -37.26 34.04
CA GLU A 931 12.31 -37.84 33.83
C GLU A 931 12.32 -38.93 32.76
N SER A 932 11.23 -39.69 32.64
CA SER A 932 11.16 -40.81 31.68
C SER A 932 10.76 -40.36 30.29
N ASP A 933 9.87 -39.36 30.19
CA ASP A 933 9.42 -38.80 28.92
C ASP A 933 9.21 -37.27 29.07
N PRO A 934 10.31 -36.50 29.09
CA PRO A 934 10.27 -35.05 29.29
C PRO A 934 9.52 -34.32 28.17
N HIS A 935 9.59 -34.86 26.95
CA HIS A 935 8.95 -34.28 25.77
C HIS A 935 7.44 -34.45 25.83
N LEU A 936 6.93 -35.62 26.23
CA LEU A 936 5.49 -35.81 26.41
C LEU A 936 4.91 -34.90 27.50
N ILE A 937 5.62 -34.70 28.60
CA ILE A 937 5.17 -33.78 29.66
C ILE A 937 5.19 -32.33 29.17
N MET A 938 6.15 -31.97 28.31
CA MET A 938 6.22 -30.67 27.65
C MET A 938 5.07 -30.49 26.65
N ASP A 939 4.76 -31.49 25.82
CA ASP A 939 3.65 -31.47 24.86
C ASP A 939 2.27 -31.34 25.55
N ILE A 940 2.08 -32.04 26.68
CA ILE A 940 0.87 -31.90 27.50
C ILE A 940 0.79 -30.50 28.16
N TRP A 941 1.93 -29.85 28.41
CA TRP A 941 2.02 -28.46 28.92
C TRP A 941 1.90 -27.39 27.83
N GLU A 942 2.36 -27.63 26.61
CA GLU A 942 2.24 -26.68 25.49
C GLU A 942 0.78 -26.55 25.02
N GLY A 943 -0.07 -27.54 25.30
CA GLY A 943 -1.53 -27.42 25.16
C GLY A 943 -2.21 -26.50 26.21
N TRP A 944 -1.45 -25.88 27.12
CA TRP A 944 -1.94 -25.26 28.36
C TRP A 944 -1.86 -23.72 28.41
N GLY A 945 -1.69 -23.06 27.27
CA GLY A 945 -1.81 -21.60 27.18
C GLY A 945 -3.27 -21.12 27.32
N HIS A 946 -3.78 -21.06 28.55
CA HIS A 946 -4.66 -20.02 29.14
C HIS A 946 -5.44 -20.57 30.35
N GLY A 947 -5.07 -20.10 31.54
CA GLY A 947 -5.80 -20.32 32.78
C GLY A 947 -4.86 -20.25 33.98
N GLY A 948 -4.69 -19.04 34.53
CA GLY A 948 -3.77 -18.76 35.63
C GLY A 948 -3.95 -19.68 36.84
N GLU A 949 -2.88 -19.88 37.58
CA GLU A 949 -2.87 -20.53 38.88
C GLU A 949 -1.77 -19.91 39.75
N PRO A 950 -1.85 -20.06 41.07
CA PRO A 950 -2.73 -19.39 42.05
C PRO A 950 -2.21 -18.02 42.53
#